data_AF-A0A952R927-F1
#
_entry.id   AF-A0A952R927-F1
#
_cell.length_a   1.000
_cell.length_b   1.000
_cell.length_c   1.000
_cell.angle_alpha   90.00
_cell.angle_beta   90.00
_cell.angle_gamma   90.00
#
_symmetry.space_group_name_H-M   'P 1'
#
loop_
_entity.id
_entity.type
_entity.pdbx_description
1 polymer ?
#
loop_
_entity_poly.entity_id
_entity_poly.type
_entity_poly.pdbx_seq_one_letter_code
_entity_poly.pdbx_strand_id
1 'polypeptide(L)'
;MPPHALSPGRPALPLLALALALAGCSATTDGPNRIQGAGATSGTGAQGGAAGNGGDAGTGGTLFIDSGAGAAPGDAAVTDSGGVTNDATPDVTTGECTNDGYRPGPFPRVCAAPTDNECAGGSDVNPAFPNGNYGNGFDDDCDGQVDEGCDCSPGIGSGETRDCWLVPGSQVDSSGTPLGWCASNSRGSQSCVVTGSGEFPTRRWDSQCRGAQPPFADDVCAAGDFNCDGLELNSQAQDCSCDNVVVECPSDPVVTVPYPNPTNLLELNGYTWISGADPLSSTNWRWTVTGGDCDNILPFPSFAVYNGSNANSAAMVGTAQGGLGPAGNQRGYVWPSGTGVTAGRVYPAFALSGDYLVKGEFQLKGQQYECTIRVQVRAPGIRAEACWSPMPNDVDLHFARLQNPTACDKEGHGWFQSCRSDNRADDCFYASSSGCTGFGANPSAWGYARSPNSACQGWGSRRGATPCDNPRLDRDNITCFPQLNNPNLPNFCGAENINLDNPKDGERFAIGLHAYDITGSVRPHVNIYCNGERRLSAGYDPNSGQLFPVMTQGGATAGGDFWEVAIVQAHVDGSGQMTDCTIDTVNSQTPKPTKDGSTAICVDTNPKNGAPASSTDWLFRPDGSYPATADDLCWH
;
A
#
# COMPACT_ATOMS: atom_id res chain seq x y z
N MET A 1 -18.49 7.02 -74.53
CA MET A 1 -17.03 7.07 -74.66
C MET A 1 -16.46 7.74 -73.42
N PRO A 2 -15.32 7.21 -72.92
CA PRO A 2 -15.13 6.76 -71.52
C PRO A 2 -13.83 7.43 -70.95
N PRO A 3 -12.97 6.87 -70.05
CA PRO A 3 -12.94 5.58 -69.33
C PRO A 3 -12.71 5.65 -67.80
N HIS A 4 -13.30 4.74 -67.00
CA HIS A 4 -12.83 3.42 -66.50
C HIS A 4 -11.74 3.43 -65.41
N ALA A 5 -12.04 2.74 -64.30
CA ALA A 5 -11.26 1.65 -63.64
C ALA A 5 -11.37 1.73 -62.10
N LEU A 6 -11.33 0.69 -61.28
CA LEU A 6 -11.49 -0.77 -61.35
C LEU A 6 -11.55 -1.24 -59.88
N SER A 7 -12.36 -2.25 -59.58
CA SER A 7 -12.36 -2.96 -58.28
C SER A 7 -11.19 -3.96 -58.18
N PRO A 8 -10.69 -4.19 -56.97
CA PRO A 8 -10.37 -5.53 -56.48
C PRO A 8 -11.10 -5.76 -55.14
N GLY A 9 -11.43 -6.94 -54.64
CA GLY A 9 -11.04 -8.31 -54.90
C GLY A 9 -11.20 -9.02 -53.55
N ARG A 10 -12.28 -9.81 -53.38
CA ARG A 10 -12.55 -10.58 -52.16
C ARG A 10 -11.52 -11.71 -52.01
N PRO A 11 -10.90 -11.93 -50.84
CA PRO A 11 -10.25 -13.20 -50.56
C PRO A 11 -11.27 -14.26 -50.11
N ALA A 12 -11.09 -15.46 -50.65
CA ALA A 12 -11.88 -16.65 -50.41
C ALA A 12 -11.64 -17.22 -49.00
N LEU A 13 -12.72 -17.71 -48.37
CA LEU A 13 -12.67 -18.59 -47.21
C LEU A 13 -12.14 -19.97 -47.61
N PRO A 14 -11.29 -20.62 -46.80
CA PRO A 14 -11.15 -22.06 -46.85
C PRO A 14 -12.24 -22.71 -45.97
N LEU A 15 -13.04 -23.58 -46.60
CA LEU A 15 -13.82 -24.62 -45.93
C LEU A 15 -12.86 -25.50 -45.11
N LEU A 16 -13.10 -25.61 -43.80
CA LEU A 16 -12.54 -26.70 -43.00
C LEU A 16 -13.64 -27.74 -42.78
N ALA A 17 -13.38 -28.95 -43.27
CA ALA A 17 -14.28 -30.09 -43.24
C ALA A 17 -14.42 -30.63 -41.81
N LEU A 18 -15.68 -30.76 -41.40
CA LEU A 18 -16.15 -31.46 -40.21
C LEU A 18 -16.08 -32.98 -40.47
N ALA A 19 -15.22 -33.69 -39.74
CA ALA A 19 -15.25 -35.16 -39.70
C ALA A 19 -15.83 -35.62 -38.36
N LEU A 20 -17.08 -36.09 -38.44
CA LEU A 20 -17.77 -36.89 -37.43
C LEU A 20 -17.00 -38.19 -37.17
N ALA A 21 -16.80 -38.53 -35.91
CA ALA A 21 -16.71 -39.92 -35.46
C ALA A 21 -17.61 -40.08 -34.23
N LEU A 22 -18.70 -40.81 -34.42
CA LEU A 22 -19.75 -41.12 -33.45
C LEU A 22 -19.81 -42.64 -33.34
N ALA A 23 -19.51 -43.17 -32.16
CA ALA A 23 -19.96 -44.45 -31.60
C ALA A 23 -19.45 -44.49 -30.15
N GLY A 24 -20.24 -44.67 -29.08
CA GLY A 24 -21.60 -45.18 -28.96
C GLY A 24 -21.60 -46.38 -28.00
N CYS A 25 -22.47 -46.31 -26.97
CA CYS A 25 -22.84 -47.33 -25.96
C CYS A 25 -21.91 -47.42 -24.71
N SER A 26 -22.31 -47.08 -23.47
CA SER A 26 -23.52 -47.25 -22.64
C SER A 26 -23.56 -48.55 -21.81
N ALA A 27 -23.95 -48.35 -20.53
CA ALA A 27 -24.45 -49.28 -19.50
C ALA A 27 -23.40 -50.01 -18.63
N THR A 28 -23.52 -50.20 -17.31
CA THR A 28 -24.45 -49.81 -16.22
C THR A 28 -23.86 -50.33 -14.88
N THR A 29 -24.21 -49.68 -13.77
CA THR A 29 -24.39 -50.21 -12.37
C THR A 29 -23.34 -51.11 -11.71
N ASP A 30 -22.78 -50.67 -10.56
CA ASP A 30 -23.11 -51.22 -9.22
C ASP A 30 -22.24 -50.63 -8.09
N GLY A 31 -22.90 -50.28 -6.97
CA GLY A 31 -22.52 -50.81 -5.65
C GLY A 31 -21.41 -50.13 -4.83
N PRO A 32 -21.68 -49.77 -3.56
CA PRO A 32 -20.77 -49.00 -2.69
C PRO A 32 -19.76 -49.90 -1.95
N ASN A 33 -18.61 -49.35 -1.55
CA ASN A 33 -17.82 -49.97 -0.49
C ASN A 33 -17.28 -48.98 0.55
N ARG A 34 -17.95 -49.11 1.69
CA ARG A 34 -17.59 -48.79 3.07
C ARG A 34 -16.21 -49.37 3.41
N ILE A 35 -15.30 -48.56 3.97
CA ILE A 35 -14.23 -49.07 4.84
C ILE A 35 -14.40 -48.43 6.21
N GLN A 36 -14.67 -49.30 7.19
CA GLN A 36 -14.55 -49.06 8.62
C GLN A 36 -13.10 -49.34 9.06
N GLY A 37 -12.67 -48.60 10.08
CA GLY A 37 -11.49 -48.86 10.92
C GLY A 37 -11.24 -47.60 11.75
N ALA A 38 -11.92 -47.36 12.87
CA ALA A 38 -11.84 -48.05 14.17
C ALA A 38 -10.41 -48.09 14.76
N GLY A 39 -10.21 -47.32 15.84
CA GLY A 39 -9.43 -47.80 16.98
C GLY A 39 -8.40 -46.83 17.56
N ALA A 40 -8.45 -46.72 18.89
CA ALA A 40 -7.43 -46.25 19.82
C ALA A 40 -7.13 -44.72 19.87
N THR A 41 -7.06 -44.01 21.00
CA THR A 41 -7.52 -44.12 22.41
C THR A 41 -6.93 -42.90 23.12
N SER A 42 -7.72 -42.31 23.99
CA SER A 42 -7.38 -41.40 25.10
C SER A 42 -6.02 -41.62 25.78
N GLY A 43 -5.32 -40.52 26.07
CA GLY A 43 -4.25 -40.45 27.07
C GLY A 43 -4.40 -39.18 27.92
N THR A 44 -5.20 -39.27 28.99
CA THR A 44 -5.19 -38.34 30.13
C THR A 44 -4.02 -38.70 31.05
N GLY A 45 -3.23 -37.70 31.45
CA GLY A 45 -2.18 -37.84 32.47
C GLY A 45 -2.09 -36.59 33.32
N ALA A 46 -2.56 -36.70 34.56
CA ALA A 46 -2.62 -35.65 35.57
C ALA A 46 -1.35 -35.61 36.46
N GLN A 47 -1.10 -34.42 37.01
CA GLN A 47 -0.57 -34.08 38.34
C GLN A 47 0.65 -34.81 38.93
N GLY A 48 1.58 -33.99 39.46
CA GLY A 48 2.32 -34.33 40.68
C GLY A 48 3.62 -33.53 40.88
N GLY A 49 3.74 -32.82 42.00
CA GLY A 49 5.04 -32.53 42.62
C GLY A 49 5.24 -31.11 43.16
N ALA A 50 4.98 -30.93 44.45
CA ALA A 50 5.15 -29.70 45.22
C ALA A 50 6.54 -29.57 45.89
N ALA A 51 6.85 -28.32 46.25
CA ALA A 51 7.54 -27.85 47.46
C ALA A 51 9.02 -28.24 47.74
N GLY A 52 9.84 -27.20 47.86
CA GLY A 52 11.12 -27.20 48.58
C GLY A 52 11.44 -25.80 49.09
N ASN A 53 11.13 -25.57 50.38
CA ASN A 53 11.51 -24.39 51.17
C ASN A 53 13.03 -24.31 51.35
N GLY A 54 13.53 -23.08 51.47
CA GLY A 54 14.85 -22.76 52.01
C GLY A 54 14.99 -21.27 52.24
N GLY A 55 14.56 -20.80 53.40
CA GLY A 55 14.83 -19.45 53.90
C GLY A 55 16.09 -19.41 54.75
N ASP A 56 16.71 -18.23 54.84
CA ASP A 56 17.17 -17.59 56.08
C ASP A 56 17.63 -16.16 55.73
N ALA A 57 16.99 -15.14 56.30
CA ALA A 57 17.47 -14.32 57.43
C ALA A 57 18.58 -13.34 57.02
N GLY A 58 18.51 -12.02 57.21
CA GLY A 58 17.74 -11.20 58.12
C GLY A 58 18.68 -10.12 58.68
N THR A 59 18.22 -8.87 58.69
CA THR A 59 18.62 -7.68 59.52
C THR A 59 18.23 -6.43 58.69
N GLY A 60 17.38 -5.50 59.11
CA GLY A 60 16.93 -5.10 60.44
C GLY A 60 17.64 -3.81 60.85
N GLY A 61 17.05 -2.65 60.54
CA GLY A 61 17.58 -1.35 60.96
C GLY A 61 16.81 -0.14 60.42
N THR A 62 15.78 0.28 61.17
CA THR A 62 15.04 1.54 61.02
C THR A 62 15.80 2.72 61.65
N LEU A 63 15.85 3.91 61.02
CA LEU A 63 15.81 5.20 61.73
C LEU A 63 15.46 6.36 60.79
N PHE A 64 14.61 7.28 61.30
CA PHE A 64 14.06 8.46 60.63
C PHE A 64 14.87 9.76 60.86
N ILE A 65 14.60 10.75 59.98
CA ILE A 65 14.78 12.23 60.06
C ILE A 65 16.19 12.80 59.83
N ASP A 66 16.44 13.50 58.71
CA ASP A 66 16.42 14.98 58.63
C ASP A 66 16.56 15.51 57.19
N SER A 67 15.94 16.66 56.98
CA SER A 67 15.96 17.60 55.88
C SER A 67 17.33 18.21 55.57
N GLY A 68 17.59 18.56 54.30
CA GLY A 68 18.79 19.32 53.93
C GLY A 68 18.98 19.52 52.43
N ALA A 69 19.00 20.79 52.03
CA ALA A 69 19.08 21.32 50.68
C ALA A 69 20.30 20.92 49.83
N GLY A 70 20.12 20.99 48.50
CA GLY A 70 21.16 21.43 47.56
C GLY A 70 21.88 20.35 46.77
N ALA A 71 21.35 19.99 45.60
CA ALA A 71 22.15 19.38 44.53
C ALA A 71 21.78 20.05 43.20
N ALA A 72 22.78 20.70 42.60
CA ALA A 72 22.72 21.30 41.28
C ALA A 72 22.38 20.25 40.21
N PRO A 73 21.72 20.62 39.09
CA PRO A 73 21.64 19.74 37.95
C PRO A 73 23.05 19.55 37.39
N GLY A 74 23.55 18.32 37.45
CA GLY A 74 24.70 17.93 36.67
C GLY A 74 24.25 17.83 35.22
N ASP A 75 24.56 18.87 34.44
CA ASP A 75 24.58 18.79 32.99
C ASP A 75 25.53 17.65 32.61
N ALA A 76 24.95 16.51 32.23
CA ALA A 76 25.66 15.50 31.47
C ALA A 76 25.89 16.12 30.08
N ALA A 77 26.96 16.91 29.97
CA ALA A 77 27.52 17.31 28.70
C ALA A 77 27.92 16.04 27.95
N VAL A 78 27.06 15.62 27.02
CA VAL A 78 27.48 14.78 25.89
C VAL A 78 28.49 15.64 25.13
N THR A 79 29.76 15.37 25.33
CA THR A 79 30.81 15.86 24.45
C THR A 79 30.65 15.14 23.12
N ASP A 80 29.76 15.66 22.27
CA ASP A 80 29.84 15.40 20.84
C ASP A 80 31.15 16.02 20.35
N SER A 81 32.03 15.14 19.91
CA SER A 81 33.41 15.46 19.58
C SER A 81 33.48 15.83 18.11
N GLY A 82 33.13 17.09 17.81
CA GLY A 82 33.59 17.77 16.60
C GLY A 82 32.62 17.72 15.42
N GLY A 83 31.61 18.58 15.45
CA GLY A 83 30.91 19.04 14.25
C GLY A 83 31.83 19.89 13.38
N VAL A 84 32.34 19.31 12.30
CA VAL A 84 32.87 20.03 11.14
C VAL A 84 31.84 19.84 10.03
N THR A 85 31.20 20.93 9.63
CA THR A 85 30.39 20.99 8.40
C THR A 85 31.34 20.86 7.20
N ASN A 86 31.16 19.82 6.37
CA ASN A 86 31.82 19.73 5.07
C ASN A 86 30.85 20.19 3.98
N ASP A 87 30.91 21.47 3.64
CA ASP A 87 30.52 21.98 2.31
C ASP A 87 31.82 22.07 1.52
N ALA A 88 32.22 20.95 0.91
CA ALA A 88 33.31 20.95 -0.03
C ALA A 88 32.76 21.48 -1.36
N THR A 89 32.97 22.78 -1.62
CA THR A 89 32.94 23.27 -3.00
C THR A 89 34.01 22.50 -3.80
N PRO A 90 33.65 21.78 -4.88
CA PRO A 90 34.65 21.09 -5.68
C PRO A 90 35.63 22.11 -6.26
N ASP A 91 36.93 21.90 -6.06
CA ASP A 91 37.97 22.64 -6.76
C ASP A 91 37.99 22.17 -8.22
N VAL A 92 37.07 22.72 -9.02
CA VAL A 92 36.90 22.48 -10.46
C VAL A 92 38.12 22.92 -11.29
N THR A 93 39.22 23.36 -10.69
CA THR A 93 40.34 23.94 -11.44
C THR A 93 41.51 23.00 -11.72
N THR A 94 41.62 21.83 -11.08
CA THR A 94 42.83 20.98 -11.23
C THR A 94 42.62 19.58 -11.79
N GLY A 95 41.41 19.00 -11.72
CA GLY A 95 41.16 17.63 -12.23
C GLY A 95 42.02 16.54 -11.56
N GLU A 96 42.69 16.87 -10.45
CA GLU A 96 43.38 15.92 -9.60
C GLU A 96 42.53 15.69 -8.36
N CYS A 97 42.28 14.42 -8.06
CA CYS A 97 41.55 14.03 -6.88
C CYS A 97 42.34 14.40 -5.62
N THR A 98 41.78 15.27 -4.77
CA THR A 98 42.38 15.61 -3.47
C THR A 98 41.78 14.73 -2.40
N ASN A 99 42.64 14.00 -1.69
CA ASN A 99 42.26 13.20 -0.53
C ASN A 99 41.84 14.15 0.59
N ASP A 100 40.54 14.30 0.80
CA ASP A 100 40.01 14.97 1.99
C ASP A 100 40.50 14.13 3.17
N GLY A 101 41.35 14.67 4.04
CA GLY A 101 42.02 13.91 5.11
C GLY A 101 41.09 13.32 6.19
N TYR A 102 39.82 13.11 5.88
CA TYR A 102 38.74 12.67 6.74
C TYR A 102 38.24 11.29 6.31
N ARG A 103 37.99 10.41 7.29
CA ARG A 103 37.40 9.09 7.00
C ARG A 103 35.95 9.30 6.54
N PRO A 104 35.49 8.61 5.49
CA PRO A 104 34.08 8.60 5.11
C PRO A 104 33.32 7.84 6.19
N GLY A 105 32.83 8.58 7.18
CA GLY A 105 31.70 8.17 8.00
C GLY A 105 30.42 8.64 7.31
N PRO A 106 29.27 8.04 7.64
CA PRO A 106 27.98 8.55 7.17
C PRO A 106 27.95 10.04 7.50
N PHE A 107 27.49 10.86 6.55
CA PHE A 107 27.28 12.29 6.78
C PHE A 107 26.71 12.49 8.18
N PRO A 108 27.25 13.42 8.99
CA PRO A 108 26.64 13.73 10.27
C PRO A 108 25.27 14.34 9.97
N ARG A 109 24.28 13.46 9.77
CA ARG A 109 22.88 13.78 9.94
C ARG A 109 22.84 14.36 11.34
N VAL A 110 22.46 15.62 11.44
CA VAL A 110 22.22 16.21 12.74
C VAL A 110 20.90 15.60 13.20
N CYS A 111 20.97 14.36 13.66
CA CYS A 111 19.85 13.64 14.23
C CYS A 111 19.72 14.09 15.68
N ALA A 112 18.50 14.28 16.14
CA ALA A 112 18.25 14.36 17.57
C ALA A 112 18.64 13.04 18.24
N ALA A 113 18.69 13.03 19.57
CA ALA A 113 18.75 11.76 20.28
C ALA A 113 17.43 11.00 19.99
N PRO A 114 17.47 9.68 19.68
CA PRO A 114 16.27 8.89 19.44
C PRO A 114 15.24 9.06 20.56
N THR A 115 13.99 9.32 20.19
CA THR A 115 12.86 9.51 21.10
C THR A 115 11.67 8.69 20.64
N ASP A 116 10.85 8.22 21.57
CA ASP A 116 9.56 7.59 21.25
C ASP A 116 8.42 8.63 21.10
N ASN A 117 8.77 9.92 21.13
CA ASN A 117 7.84 11.04 21.05
C ASN A 117 8.56 12.32 20.65
N GLU A 118 8.69 12.54 19.35
CA GLU A 118 9.37 13.72 18.83
C GLU A 118 8.58 15.02 19.13
N CYS A 119 7.27 14.93 19.37
CA CYS A 119 6.41 16.07 19.67
C CYS A 119 6.42 16.55 21.14
N ALA A 120 7.25 15.97 22.02
CA ALA A 120 7.31 16.36 23.44
C ALA A 120 8.05 17.70 23.73
N GLY A 121 8.56 18.38 22.70
CA GLY A 121 9.05 19.77 22.78
C GLY A 121 10.41 19.96 23.48
N GLY A 122 11.34 19.02 23.35
CA GLY A 122 12.59 19.00 24.13
C GLY A 122 13.91 19.08 23.37
N SER A 123 13.99 18.69 22.10
CA SER A 123 15.30 18.47 21.45
C SER A 123 15.28 18.44 19.92
N ASP A 124 14.48 19.28 19.28
CA ASP A 124 14.45 19.34 17.82
C ASP A 124 15.77 19.91 17.27
N VAL A 125 16.31 19.25 16.25
CA VAL A 125 17.58 19.59 15.62
C VAL A 125 17.51 20.81 14.71
N ASN A 126 16.31 21.22 14.28
CA ASN A 126 16.12 22.44 13.48
C ASN A 126 15.08 23.41 14.08
N PRO A 127 15.51 24.55 14.65
CA PRO A 127 14.60 25.59 15.15
C PRO A 127 13.71 26.23 14.07
N ALA A 128 14.06 26.10 12.78
CA ALA A 128 13.27 26.62 11.67
C ALA A 128 12.11 25.68 11.28
N PHE A 129 12.23 24.38 11.58
CA PHE A 129 11.20 23.37 11.33
C PHE A 129 10.92 22.59 12.62
N PRO A 130 10.44 23.26 13.68
CA PRO A 130 10.13 22.58 14.93
C PRO A 130 9.08 21.50 14.65
N ASN A 131 9.28 20.33 15.22
CA ASN A 131 8.39 19.19 15.05
C ASN A 131 6.98 19.51 15.59
N GLY A 132 6.94 20.39 16.60
CA GLY A 132 5.70 20.99 17.11
C GLY A 132 4.79 19.94 17.76
N ASN A 133 3.49 20.20 17.84
CA ASN A 133 2.54 19.20 18.37
C ASN A 133 1.99 18.27 17.28
N TYR A 134 2.13 18.66 16.00
CA TYR A 134 1.45 18.01 14.89
C TYR A 134 2.39 17.25 13.95
N GLY A 135 3.66 17.18 14.33
CA GLY A 135 4.71 16.64 13.49
C GLY A 135 5.09 17.59 12.33
N ASN A 136 6.35 17.58 11.93
CA ASN A 136 6.84 18.28 10.74
C ASN A 136 6.90 17.36 9.50
N GLY A 137 6.69 16.04 9.64
CA GLY A 137 6.76 15.08 8.54
C GLY A 137 8.17 14.53 8.28
N PHE A 138 9.12 14.72 9.20
CA PHE A 138 10.52 14.33 9.05
C PHE A 138 10.95 13.35 10.14
N ASP A 139 11.90 12.49 9.81
CA ASP A 139 12.60 11.58 10.73
C ASP A 139 13.73 12.38 11.41
N ASP A 140 13.37 13.16 12.44
CA ASP A 140 14.28 14.15 13.05
C ASP A 140 15.36 13.49 13.92
N ASP A 141 15.11 12.29 14.42
CA ASP A 141 16.05 11.51 15.22
C ASP A 141 16.72 10.34 14.48
N CYS A 142 16.37 10.16 13.20
CA CYS A 142 16.95 9.20 12.27
C CYS A 142 16.77 7.73 12.69
N ASP A 143 15.73 7.41 13.45
CA ASP A 143 15.46 6.05 13.91
C ASP A 143 14.68 5.21 12.87
N GLY A 144 14.21 5.85 11.80
CA GLY A 144 13.43 5.24 10.72
C GLY A 144 11.91 5.34 10.89
N GLN A 145 11.46 6.09 11.90
CA GLN A 145 10.09 6.51 12.10
C GLN A 145 9.97 8.03 11.92
N VAL A 146 8.74 8.52 11.84
CA VAL A 146 8.47 9.94 11.54
C VAL A 146 7.34 10.42 12.43
N ASP A 147 7.53 11.52 13.15
CA ASP A 147 6.51 12.17 13.99
C ASP A 147 5.92 11.23 15.07
N GLU A 148 6.76 10.46 15.76
CA GLU A 148 6.30 9.58 16.84
C GLU A 148 5.58 10.38 17.92
N GLY A 149 4.44 9.86 18.35
CA GLY A 149 3.66 10.48 19.43
C GLY A 149 2.96 11.79 19.06
N CYS A 150 3.17 12.30 17.83
CA CYS A 150 2.57 13.53 17.33
C CYS A 150 1.09 13.37 17.01
N ASP A 151 0.31 14.42 17.31
CA ASP A 151 -1.11 14.45 16.98
C ASP A 151 -1.29 14.75 15.48
N CYS A 152 -2.37 14.26 14.88
CA CYS A 152 -2.72 14.74 13.55
C CYS A 152 -3.17 16.20 13.60
N SER A 153 -2.84 16.97 12.55
CA SER A 153 -3.29 18.36 12.44
C SER A 153 -4.83 18.49 12.56
N PRO A 154 -5.37 19.57 13.16
CA PRO A 154 -6.80 19.78 13.22
C PRO A 154 -7.40 19.84 11.81
N GLY A 155 -8.46 19.06 11.57
CA GLY A 155 -9.11 18.97 10.27
C GLY A 155 -8.64 17.80 9.40
N ILE A 156 -7.54 17.13 9.76
CA ILE A 156 -7.14 15.86 9.12
C ILE A 156 -8.05 14.73 9.63
N GLY A 157 -8.76 14.10 8.70
CA GLY A 157 -9.60 12.93 8.94
C GLY A 157 -8.81 11.68 9.34
N SER A 158 -9.49 10.68 9.90
CA SER A 158 -8.86 9.39 10.15
C SER A 158 -8.54 8.69 8.83
N GLY A 159 -7.31 8.23 8.70
CA GLY A 159 -6.79 7.57 7.51
C GLY A 159 -6.34 8.52 6.40
N GLU A 160 -6.53 9.83 6.55
CA GLU A 160 -5.90 10.79 5.66
C GLU A 160 -4.37 10.65 5.76
N THR A 161 -3.73 10.71 4.60
CA THR A 161 -2.28 10.58 4.50
C THR A 161 -1.62 11.92 4.25
N ARG A 162 -0.41 12.10 4.78
CA ARG A 162 0.49 13.17 4.35
C ARG A 162 1.80 12.59 3.83
N ASP A 163 2.52 13.42 3.08
CA ASP A 163 3.90 13.14 2.75
C ASP A 163 4.75 13.14 4.04
N CYS A 164 5.76 12.28 4.03
CA CYS A 164 6.73 12.14 5.10
C CYS A 164 8.10 11.88 4.48
N TRP A 165 9.17 12.11 5.24
CA TRP A 165 10.52 11.91 4.76
C TRP A 165 11.43 11.26 5.81
N LEU A 166 12.16 10.21 5.40
CA LEU A 166 13.18 9.53 6.24
C LEU A 166 14.52 10.29 6.30
N VAL A 167 14.42 11.61 6.45
CA VAL A 167 15.54 12.53 6.66
C VAL A 167 15.08 13.62 7.64
N PRO A 168 15.98 14.23 8.44
CA PRO A 168 15.58 15.28 9.38
C PRO A 168 15.08 16.55 8.69
N GLY A 169 14.25 17.34 9.39
CA GLY A 169 13.80 18.67 8.93
C GLY A 169 14.92 19.71 8.82
N SER A 170 16.16 19.36 9.19
CA SER A 170 17.36 20.15 8.89
C SER A 170 17.81 20.10 7.42
N GLN A 171 17.24 19.18 6.64
CA GLN A 171 17.66 18.84 5.28
C GLN A 171 16.65 19.26 4.21
N VAL A 172 16.06 20.45 4.38
CA VAL A 172 15.03 20.99 3.49
C VAL A 172 15.40 22.36 2.94
N ASP A 173 14.83 22.70 1.79
CA ASP A 173 14.96 24.02 1.20
C ASP A 173 14.03 25.07 1.84
N SER A 174 14.04 26.28 1.29
CA SER A 174 13.14 27.36 1.73
C SER A 174 11.65 27.08 1.54
N SER A 175 11.28 26.05 0.76
CA SER A 175 9.89 25.59 0.61
C SER A 175 9.50 24.53 1.64
N GLY A 176 10.45 24.03 2.43
CA GLY A 176 10.24 22.94 3.37
C GLY A 176 10.24 21.56 2.72
N THR A 177 10.77 21.44 1.49
CA THR A 177 10.91 20.15 0.80
C THR A 177 12.37 19.71 0.87
N PRO A 178 12.67 18.42 1.12
CA PRO A 178 14.02 17.93 0.95
C PRO A 178 14.53 18.18 -0.45
N LEU A 179 15.83 18.38 -0.57
CA LEU A 179 16.46 18.64 -1.84
C LEU A 179 16.97 17.34 -2.48
N GLY A 180 17.17 17.42 -3.81
CA GLY A 180 17.88 16.40 -4.57
C GLY A 180 17.31 14.98 -4.45
N TRP A 181 18.15 14.02 -4.04
CA TRP A 181 17.75 12.60 -3.96
C TRP A 181 16.64 12.39 -2.94
N CYS A 182 16.72 13.10 -1.82
CA CYS A 182 15.81 12.99 -0.68
C CYS A 182 14.40 13.51 -1.03
N ALA A 183 14.31 14.52 -1.91
CA ALA A 183 13.04 15.03 -2.41
C ALA A 183 12.14 13.92 -2.97
N SER A 184 12.76 12.96 -3.65
CA SER A 184 12.07 11.84 -4.27
C SER A 184 12.09 10.61 -3.40
N ASN A 185 13.26 10.08 -3.02
CA ASN A 185 13.37 8.70 -2.52
C ASN A 185 13.13 8.54 -1.03
N SER A 186 13.52 9.53 -0.22
CA SER A 186 13.15 9.51 1.19
C SER A 186 11.70 9.91 1.42
N ARG A 187 11.01 10.44 0.39
CA ARG A 187 9.56 10.69 0.42
C ARG A 187 8.78 9.38 0.50
N GLY A 188 7.86 9.31 1.46
CA GLY A 188 6.84 8.28 1.58
C GLY A 188 5.49 8.89 1.92
N SER A 189 4.59 8.08 2.47
CA SER A 189 3.39 8.61 3.11
C SER A 189 3.13 7.96 4.46
N GLN A 190 2.69 8.78 5.42
CA GLN A 190 2.22 8.36 6.74
C GLN A 190 0.71 8.58 6.84
N SER A 191 0.07 7.82 7.72
CA SER A 191 -1.39 7.87 7.88
C SER A 191 -1.76 8.43 9.25
N CYS A 192 -2.79 9.27 9.29
CA CYS A 192 -3.39 9.67 10.54
C CYS A 192 -4.25 8.53 11.08
N VAL A 193 -3.88 7.95 12.22
CA VAL A 193 -4.60 6.83 12.85
C VAL A 193 -5.29 7.26 14.13
N VAL A 194 -6.37 6.56 14.47
CA VAL A 194 -7.14 6.82 15.69
C VAL A 194 -6.67 5.86 16.78
N THR A 195 -6.00 6.40 17.79
CA THR A 195 -5.50 5.63 18.93
C THR A 195 -6.42 5.80 20.13
N GLY A 196 -6.56 4.72 20.91
CA GLY A 196 -7.41 4.67 22.09
C GLY A 196 -8.88 4.31 21.80
N SER A 197 -9.62 4.01 22.86
CA SER A 197 -11.05 3.69 22.80
C SER A 197 -11.83 4.67 23.66
N GLY A 198 -12.97 5.18 23.18
CA GLY A 198 -13.88 6.01 23.97
C GLY A 198 -14.43 7.21 23.21
N GLU A 199 -15.05 8.14 23.95
CA GLU A 199 -15.67 9.36 23.40
C GLU A 199 -14.65 10.36 22.83
N PHE A 200 -13.40 10.31 23.31
CA PHE A 200 -12.33 11.21 22.90
C PHE A 200 -11.08 10.43 22.47
N PRO A 201 -11.13 9.73 21.34
CA PRO A 201 -9.96 9.04 20.84
C PRO A 201 -8.94 10.05 20.30
N THR A 202 -7.65 9.75 20.47
CA THR A 202 -6.56 10.62 20.05
C THR A 202 -6.15 10.27 18.62
N ARG A 203 -6.10 11.27 17.74
CA ARG A 203 -5.59 11.10 16.38
C ARG A 203 -4.09 11.34 16.37
N ARG A 204 -3.31 10.37 15.91
CA ARG A 204 -1.86 10.44 15.84
C ARG A 204 -1.34 9.96 14.50
N TRP A 205 -0.16 10.43 14.12
CA TRP A 205 0.55 9.81 13.02
C TRP A 205 1.01 8.41 13.40
N ASP A 206 0.91 7.47 12.47
CA ASP A 206 1.25 6.06 12.69
C ASP A 206 2.75 5.74 12.70
N SER A 207 3.56 6.80 12.71
CA SER A 207 5.01 6.84 12.65
C SER A 207 5.69 6.15 11.47
N GLN A 208 4.91 5.60 10.53
CA GLN A 208 5.43 4.80 9.43
C GLN A 208 5.46 5.60 8.14
N CYS A 209 6.66 6.00 7.75
CA CYS A 209 6.87 6.61 6.45
C CYS A 209 6.95 5.56 5.33
N ARG A 210 5.78 5.14 4.83
CA ARG A 210 5.68 4.01 3.89
C ARG A 210 6.14 4.40 2.49
N GLY A 211 6.92 3.51 1.87
CA GLY A 211 7.47 3.74 0.54
C GLY A 211 8.70 4.65 0.54
N ALA A 212 9.05 5.25 1.68
CA ALA A 212 10.29 5.99 1.83
C ALA A 212 11.49 5.06 1.92
N GLN A 213 12.58 5.49 1.29
CA GLN A 213 13.88 4.85 1.35
C GLN A 213 14.82 5.75 2.17
N PRO A 214 15.36 5.28 3.30
CA PRO A 214 16.38 6.05 4.01
C PRO A 214 17.66 6.11 3.16
N PRO A 215 18.42 7.22 3.19
CA PRO A 215 19.70 7.30 2.51
C PRO A 215 20.69 6.27 3.11
N PHE A 216 21.39 5.52 2.25
CA PHE A 216 22.33 4.48 2.68
C PHE A 216 23.70 5.05 3.06
N ALA A 217 24.38 4.34 3.96
CA ALA A 217 25.79 4.61 4.24
C ALA A 217 26.71 4.30 3.03
N ASP A 218 26.28 3.41 2.13
CA ASP A 218 27.05 2.99 0.95
C ASP A 218 26.73 3.81 -0.32
N ASP A 219 25.69 4.65 -0.30
CA ASP A 219 25.27 5.50 -1.44
C ASP A 219 26.09 6.79 -1.55
N VAL A 220 27.04 7.02 -0.64
CA VAL A 220 27.85 8.24 -0.54
C VAL A 220 28.60 8.57 -1.84
N CYS A 221 28.88 7.55 -2.65
CA CYS A 221 29.58 7.69 -3.92
C CYS A 221 28.69 7.61 -5.17
N ALA A 222 27.39 7.32 -5.04
CA ALA A 222 26.48 7.37 -6.18
C ALA A 222 26.23 8.83 -6.58
N ALA A 223 25.97 9.09 -7.86
CA ALA A 223 25.60 10.44 -8.30
C ALA A 223 24.24 10.83 -7.68
N GLY A 224 24.23 11.89 -6.88
CA GLY A 224 23.03 12.38 -6.19
C GLY A 224 23.35 13.21 -4.95
N ASP A 225 22.36 13.97 -4.52
CA ASP A 225 22.39 14.79 -3.29
C ASP A 225 21.84 13.97 -2.11
N PHE A 226 22.69 13.06 -1.59
CA PHE A 226 22.34 12.13 -0.51
C PHE A 226 22.45 12.74 0.89
N ASN A 227 23.08 13.92 1.00
CA ASN A 227 23.06 14.74 2.22
C ASN A 227 21.97 15.83 2.18
N CYS A 228 21.15 15.83 1.11
CA CYS A 228 19.93 16.60 0.94
C CYS A 228 20.10 18.12 1.08
N ASP A 229 21.25 18.67 0.71
CA ASP A 229 21.55 20.09 0.85
C ASP A 229 21.30 20.92 -0.43
N GLY A 230 20.82 20.25 -1.49
CA GLY A 230 20.47 20.86 -2.77
C GLY A 230 21.62 21.09 -3.71
N LEU A 231 22.80 20.55 -3.39
CA LEU A 231 23.93 20.56 -4.28
C LEU A 231 24.07 19.16 -4.89
N GLU A 232 23.69 19.01 -6.16
CA GLU A 232 23.86 17.75 -6.94
C GLU A 232 25.30 17.20 -6.91
N LEU A 233 26.27 18.03 -6.56
CA LEU A 233 27.70 17.72 -6.55
C LEU A 233 28.24 17.23 -5.20
N ASN A 234 27.38 17.06 -4.18
CA ASN A 234 27.81 16.60 -2.86
C ASN A 234 27.81 15.08 -2.70
N SER A 235 27.51 14.33 -3.77
CA SER A 235 28.02 12.97 -3.88
C SER A 235 29.54 13.02 -3.75
N GLN A 236 30.13 12.19 -2.90
CA GLN A 236 31.59 12.03 -2.86
C GLN A 236 32.12 11.36 -4.13
N ALA A 237 31.34 11.23 -5.22
CA ALA A 237 31.79 10.69 -6.50
C ALA A 237 33.09 11.35 -7.04
N GLN A 238 33.45 12.54 -6.56
CA GLN A 238 34.71 13.23 -6.87
C GLN A 238 35.83 13.05 -5.82
N ASP A 239 35.54 12.45 -4.66
CA ASP A 239 36.51 12.06 -3.62
C ASP A 239 37.29 10.81 -4.06
N CYS A 240 38.55 10.72 -3.65
CA CYS A 240 39.46 9.64 -4.02
C CYS A 240 39.08 8.34 -3.30
N SER A 241 38.29 8.45 -2.24
CA SER A 241 37.63 7.32 -1.61
C SER A 241 36.62 6.66 -2.58
N CYS A 242 36.04 7.43 -3.50
CA CYS A 242 35.08 7.00 -4.50
C CYS A 242 35.69 6.68 -5.89
N ASP A 243 36.96 6.99 -6.14
CA ASP A 243 37.69 6.59 -7.38
C ASP A 243 37.71 5.06 -7.63
N ASN A 244 37.38 4.25 -6.61
CA ASN A 244 37.30 2.80 -6.70
C ASN A 244 35.89 2.26 -6.44
N VAL A 245 34.85 3.07 -6.66
CA VAL A 245 33.46 2.62 -6.47
C VAL A 245 33.20 1.43 -7.36
N VAL A 246 32.88 0.34 -6.69
CA VAL A 246 32.57 -0.93 -7.36
C VAL A 246 31.06 -1.07 -7.54
N VAL A 247 30.27 -0.32 -6.76
CA VAL A 247 28.82 -0.41 -6.71
C VAL A 247 28.17 0.98 -6.73
N GLU A 248 27.28 1.21 -7.68
CA GLU A 248 26.43 2.39 -7.84
C GLU A 248 24.97 1.95 -7.74
N CYS A 249 24.33 2.22 -6.60
CA CYS A 249 22.94 1.88 -6.41
C CYS A 249 22.02 2.82 -7.24
N PRO A 250 20.87 2.31 -7.71
CA PRO A 250 19.93 3.12 -8.49
C PRO A 250 19.27 4.16 -7.59
N SER A 251 19.37 5.42 -7.97
CA SER A 251 18.77 6.55 -7.27
C SER A 251 17.36 6.88 -7.74
N ASP A 252 17.02 6.59 -9.00
CA ASP A 252 15.70 6.91 -9.53
C ASP A 252 14.68 5.81 -9.21
N PRO A 253 13.46 6.18 -8.78
CA PRO A 253 12.37 5.22 -8.62
C PRO A 253 12.02 4.57 -9.96
N VAL A 254 11.70 3.27 -9.92
CA VAL A 254 11.14 2.57 -11.08
C VAL A 254 9.62 2.71 -11.06
N VAL A 255 9.06 3.36 -12.07
CA VAL A 255 7.61 3.50 -12.23
C VAL A 255 7.06 2.35 -13.08
N THR A 256 5.99 1.71 -12.60
CA THR A 256 5.26 0.67 -13.31
C THR A 256 3.76 0.77 -13.02
N VAL A 257 2.95 -0.10 -13.62
CA VAL A 257 1.50 -0.17 -13.43
C VAL A 257 1.12 -1.49 -12.75
N PRO A 258 -0.02 -1.54 -12.02
CA PRO A 258 -0.55 -2.81 -11.54
C PRO A 258 -0.97 -3.70 -12.72
N TYR A 259 -1.07 -4.99 -12.46
CA TYR A 259 -1.42 -6.01 -13.47
C TYR A 259 -0.45 -6.05 -14.66
N PRO A 260 0.86 -6.23 -14.41
CA PRO A 260 1.83 -6.26 -15.50
C PRO A 260 1.54 -7.41 -16.47
N ASN A 261 2.03 -7.28 -17.71
CA ASN A 261 1.94 -8.36 -18.69
C ASN A 261 2.64 -9.62 -18.16
N PRO A 262 1.95 -10.76 -18.01
CA PRO A 262 2.52 -11.96 -17.40
C PRO A 262 3.68 -12.57 -18.21
N THR A 263 3.87 -12.19 -19.48
CA THR A 263 5.00 -12.67 -20.31
C THR A 263 6.14 -11.67 -20.41
N ASN A 264 6.02 -10.49 -19.79
CA ASN A 264 7.01 -9.42 -19.84
C ASN A 264 6.99 -8.62 -18.53
N LEU A 265 7.37 -9.29 -17.44
CA LEU A 265 7.52 -8.67 -16.14
C LEU A 265 8.70 -7.69 -16.13
N LEU A 266 8.61 -6.69 -15.24
CA LEU A 266 9.68 -5.75 -14.94
C LEU A 266 10.93 -6.52 -14.49
N GLU A 267 12.08 -6.27 -15.13
CA GLU A 267 13.37 -6.79 -14.70
C GLU A 267 14.04 -5.79 -13.76
N LEU A 268 14.39 -6.24 -12.56
CA LEU A 268 15.34 -5.54 -11.70
C LEU A 268 16.65 -6.31 -11.76
N ASN A 269 17.67 -5.68 -12.32
CA ASN A 269 18.96 -6.31 -12.61
C ASN A 269 20.06 -5.69 -11.76
N GLY A 270 20.36 -6.30 -10.62
CA GLY A 270 21.40 -5.84 -9.70
C GLY A 270 22.82 -5.84 -10.29
N TYR A 271 23.07 -6.55 -11.40
CA TYR A 271 24.36 -6.45 -12.09
C TYR A 271 24.62 -5.07 -12.68
N THR A 272 23.58 -4.29 -12.99
CA THR A 272 23.77 -2.92 -13.48
C THR A 272 24.21 -1.97 -12.38
N TRP A 273 24.14 -2.39 -11.12
CA TRP A 273 24.66 -1.62 -9.99
C TRP A 273 26.16 -1.79 -9.83
N ILE A 274 26.82 -2.68 -10.58
CA ILE A 274 28.27 -2.93 -10.44
C ILE A 274 29.00 -2.26 -11.61
N SER A 275 29.67 -1.14 -11.37
CA SER A 275 30.38 -0.36 -12.40
C SER A 275 31.90 -0.62 -12.42
N GLY A 276 32.52 -0.81 -11.24
CA GLY A 276 33.98 -0.97 -11.08
C GLY A 276 34.51 -2.40 -10.97
N ALA A 277 33.71 -3.42 -11.26
CA ALA A 277 34.14 -4.82 -11.28
C ALA A 277 33.36 -5.67 -12.29
N ASP A 278 33.79 -6.91 -12.49
CA ASP A 278 32.98 -7.92 -13.19
C ASP A 278 31.72 -8.23 -12.34
N PRO A 279 30.52 -7.88 -12.80
CA PRO A 279 29.29 -8.15 -12.06
C PRO A 279 29.08 -9.64 -11.81
N LEU A 280 29.64 -10.51 -12.64
CA LEU A 280 29.55 -11.96 -12.47
C LEU A 280 30.42 -12.50 -11.33
N SER A 281 31.32 -11.67 -10.79
CA SER A 281 32.08 -12.00 -9.57
C SER A 281 31.29 -11.74 -8.28
N SER A 282 30.09 -11.16 -8.38
CA SER A 282 29.19 -11.02 -7.25
C SER A 282 28.58 -12.38 -6.85
N THR A 283 28.39 -12.56 -5.54
CA THR A 283 27.92 -13.82 -4.94
C THR A 283 26.94 -13.54 -3.81
N ASN A 284 26.27 -14.57 -3.30
CA ASN A 284 25.40 -14.49 -2.13
C ASN A 284 24.27 -13.46 -2.27
N TRP A 285 23.68 -13.37 -3.46
CA TRP A 285 22.57 -12.48 -3.72
C TRP A 285 21.35 -12.85 -2.88
N ARG A 286 20.79 -11.86 -2.20
CA ARG A 286 19.54 -11.92 -1.47
C ARG A 286 18.67 -10.74 -1.86
N TRP A 287 17.44 -11.05 -2.26
CA TRP A 287 16.44 -10.05 -2.62
C TRP A 287 15.37 -9.99 -1.55
N THR A 288 15.01 -8.78 -1.13
CA THR A 288 13.90 -8.51 -0.22
C THR A 288 12.95 -7.54 -0.90
N VAL A 289 11.68 -7.91 -1.06
CA VAL A 289 10.63 -7.02 -1.56
C VAL A 289 9.63 -6.80 -0.44
N THR A 290 9.43 -5.54 -0.06
CA THR A 290 8.53 -5.14 1.03
C THR A 290 7.22 -4.58 0.46
N GLY A 291 6.09 -5.05 0.98
CA GLY A 291 4.74 -4.70 0.54
C GLY A 291 4.15 -3.44 1.18
N GLY A 292 2.97 -3.07 0.71
CA GLY A 292 2.16 -1.97 1.25
C GLY A 292 1.14 -2.43 2.31
N ASP A 293 0.21 -1.54 2.68
CA ASP A 293 -0.72 -1.78 3.80
C ASP A 293 -1.60 -3.02 3.64
N CYS A 294 -2.15 -3.22 2.44
CA CYS A 294 -2.95 -4.42 2.19
C CYS A 294 -2.11 -5.71 2.26
N ASP A 295 -0.81 -5.66 2.00
CA ASP A 295 0.07 -6.83 2.13
C ASP A 295 0.30 -7.21 3.61
N ASN A 296 0.10 -6.26 4.53
CA ASN A 296 0.13 -6.51 5.98
C ASN A 296 -1.14 -7.20 6.48
N ILE A 297 -2.27 -6.95 5.83
CA ILE A 297 -3.61 -7.42 6.22
C ILE A 297 -3.95 -8.78 5.57
N LEU A 298 -3.63 -8.95 4.29
CA LEU A 298 -3.96 -10.16 3.52
C LEU A 298 -3.21 -11.40 4.03
N PRO A 299 -3.75 -12.63 3.86
CA PRO A 299 -3.05 -13.85 4.27
C PRO A 299 -1.65 -14.00 3.64
N PHE A 300 -1.48 -13.54 2.41
CA PHE A 300 -0.21 -13.47 1.69
C PHE A 300 -0.11 -12.13 0.93
N PRO A 301 1.09 -11.64 0.65
CA PRO A 301 1.25 -10.41 -0.15
C PRO A 301 0.60 -10.53 -1.53
N SER A 302 0.06 -9.44 -2.02
CA SER A 302 -0.63 -9.29 -3.30
C SER A 302 0.30 -9.31 -4.52
N PHE A 303 1.61 -9.32 -4.29
CA PHE A 303 2.65 -9.39 -5.31
C PHE A 303 3.42 -10.71 -5.23
N ALA A 304 4.21 -11.01 -6.26
CA ALA A 304 5.12 -12.15 -6.26
C ALA A 304 6.44 -11.80 -6.95
N VAL A 305 7.48 -12.58 -6.65
CA VAL A 305 8.81 -12.44 -7.26
C VAL A 305 9.09 -13.66 -8.10
N TYR A 306 9.58 -13.46 -9.33
CA TYR A 306 9.93 -14.54 -10.26
C TYR A 306 11.42 -14.53 -10.59
N ASN A 307 11.94 -15.69 -10.98
CA ASN A 307 13.30 -15.86 -11.50
C ASN A 307 13.41 -15.74 -13.03
N GLY A 308 12.37 -15.21 -13.69
CA GLY A 308 12.34 -14.97 -15.13
C GLY A 308 11.18 -14.03 -15.51
N SER A 309 11.29 -13.41 -16.68
CA SER A 309 10.35 -12.38 -17.15
C SER A 309 8.94 -12.88 -17.51
N ASN A 310 8.75 -14.20 -17.64
CA ASN A 310 7.47 -14.80 -17.98
C ASN A 310 6.93 -15.60 -16.79
N ALA A 311 5.97 -15.03 -16.07
CA ALA A 311 5.29 -15.62 -14.91
C ALA A 311 4.61 -16.98 -15.21
N ASN A 312 4.31 -17.27 -16.47
CA ASN A 312 3.67 -18.54 -16.87
C ASN A 312 4.67 -19.71 -16.93
N SER A 313 5.96 -19.42 -17.08
CA SER A 313 7.02 -20.44 -17.21
C SER A 313 8.12 -20.32 -16.15
N ALA A 314 8.31 -19.14 -15.59
CA ALA A 314 9.27 -18.88 -14.52
C ALA A 314 8.75 -19.42 -13.18
N ALA A 315 9.68 -19.77 -12.30
CA ALA A 315 9.33 -20.15 -10.94
C ALA A 315 9.08 -18.89 -10.11
N MET A 316 8.01 -18.90 -9.33
CA MET A 316 7.85 -17.98 -8.21
C MET A 316 8.92 -18.32 -7.16
N VAL A 317 9.62 -17.31 -6.67
CA VAL A 317 10.74 -17.44 -5.75
C VAL A 317 10.53 -16.60 -4.49
N GLY A 318 11.32 -16.91 -3.46
CA GLY A 318 11.24 -16.26 -2.16
C GLY A 318 10.23 -16.88 -1.22
N THR A 319 10.38 -16.53 0.05
CA THR A 319 9.50 -16.95 1.15
C THR A 319 8.83 -15.72 1.74
N ALA A 320 7.52 -15.81 1.98
CA ALA A 320 6.78 -14.75 2.65
C ALA A 320 7.34 -14.54 4.07
N GLN A 321 7.64 -13.30 4.42
CA GLN A 321 8.21 -12.93 5.70
C GLN A 321 7.53 -11.65 6.22
N GLY A 322 7.36 -11.56 7.55
CA GLY A 322 6.97 -10.33 8.24
C GLY A 322 8.17 -9.68 8.94
N GLY A 323 7.94 -8.52 9.54
CA GLY A 323 9.00 -7.79 10.21
C GLY A 323 10.00 -7.13 9.26
N LEU A 324 9.53 -6.76 8.07
CA LEU A 324 10.29 -6.07 7.03
C LEU A 324 10.03 -4.55 7.08
N GLY A 325 10.75 -3.80 6.26
CA GLY A 325 10.64 -2.34 6.17
C GLY A 325 11.43 -1.60 7.25
N PRO A 326 11.50 -0.25 7.18
CA PRO A 326 12.26 0.56 8.13
C PRO A 326 11.82 0.34 9.58
N ALA A 327 10.52 0.36 9.83
CA ALA A 327 9.93 0.14 11.16
C ALA A 327 9.78 -1.36 11.55
N GLY A 328 10.22 -2.30 10.70
CA GLY A 328 10.20 -3.73 11.03
C GLY A 328 8.81 -4.32 11.30
N ASN A 329 7.77 -3.83 10.64
CA ASN A 329 6.38 -4.30 10.81
C ASN A 329 5.68 -4.62 9.47
N GLN A 330 6.39 -4.51 8.35
CA GLN A 330 5.82 -4.79 7.04
C GLN A 330 5.99 -6.26 6.65
N ARG A 331 5.18 -6.72 5.69
CA ARG A 331 5.24 -8.06 5.11
C ARG A 331 5.73 -8.01 3.67
N GLY A 332 6.32 -9.12 3.21
CA GLY A 332 6.85 -9.20 1.86
C GLY A 332 7.51 -10.54 1.57
N TYR A 333 8.44 -10.57 0.62
CA TYR A 333 9.16 -11.78 0.21
C TYR A 333 10.67 -11.61 0.34
N VAL A 334 11.34 -12.64 0.84
CA VAL A 334 12.80 -12.73 0.89
C VAL A 334 13.28 -13.93 0.08
N TRP A 335 14.19 -13.71 -0.87
CA TRP A 335 14.76 -14.76 -1.73
C TRP A 335 16.29 -14.80 -1.65
N PRO A 336 16.88 -15.82 -1.00
CA PRO A 336 18.30 -16.07 -1.07
C PRO A 336 18.63 -16.81 -2.37
N SER A 337 18.86 -16.05 -3.45
CA SER A 337 19.07 -16.60 -4.80
C SER A 337 20.41 -17.31 -4.99
N GLY A 338 21.39 -17.08 -4.11
CA GLY A 338 22.67 -17.79 -4.09
C GLY A 338 23.71 -17.23 -5.08
N THR A 339 24.44 -18.11 -5.77
CA THR A 339 25.48 -17.77 -6.75
C THR A 339 25.06 -18.16 -8.16
N GLY A 340 25.48 -17.37 -9.17
CA GLY A 340 25.23 -17.64 -10.58
C GLY A 340 24.67 -16.44 -11.35
N VAL A 341 24.66 -16.52 -12.68
CA VAL A 341 24.33 -15.43 -13.62
C VAL A 341 22.87 -14.93 -13.56
N THR A 342 21.99 -15.66 -12.88
CA THR A 342 20.58 -15.28 -12.68
C THR A 342 20.29 -14.80 -11.26
N ALA A 343 21.26 -14.89 -10.35
CA ALA A 343 21.06 -14.56 -8.94
C ALA A 343 20.93 -13.05 -8.73
N GLY A 344 21.61 -12.24 -9.55
CA GLY A 344 21.51 -10.78 -9.54
C GLY A 344 20.29 -10.22 -10.27
N ARG A 345 19.25 -11.02 -10.54
CA ARG A 345 18.04 -10.56 -11.25
C ARG A 345 16.78 -11.05 -10.56
N VAL A 346 15.79 -10.16 -10.44
CA VAL A 346 14.43 -10.51 -10.02
C VAL A 346 13.39 -9.88 -10.92
N TYR A 347 12.24 -10.54 -11.00
CA TYR A 347 11.11 -10.09 -11.80
C TYR A 347 9.88 -9.97 -10.91
N PRO A 348 9.70 -8.86 -10.18
CA PRO A 348 8.53 -8.66 -9.35
C PRO A 348 7.29 -8.39 -10.22
N ALA A 349 6.15 -8.87 -9.76
CA ALA A 349 4.84 -8.61 -10.36
C ALA A 349 3.88 -8.12 -9.29
N PHE A 350 3.29 -6.95 -9.50
CA PHE A 350 2.45 -6.26 -8.51
C PHE A 350 0.99 -6.21 -8.98
N ALA A 351 0.06 -6.57 -8.11
CA ALA A 351 -1.38 -6.52 -8.39
C ALA A 351 -2.06 -5.27 -7.82
N LEU A 352 -1.38 -4.55 -6.91
CA LEU A 352 -1.90 -3.37 -6.22
C LEU A 352 -1.02 -2.16 -6.47
N SER A 353 -1.62 -0.98 -6.32
CA SER A 353 -0.92 0.31 -6.40
C SER A 353 -0.21 0.61 -5.09
N GLY A 354 0.85 1.41 -5.15
CA GLY A 354 1.61 1.83 -3.98
C GLY A 354 3.11 1.86 -4.22
N ASP A 355 3.84 2.06 -3.14
CA ASP A 355 5.29 2.14 -3.12
C ASP A 355 5.88 0.91 -2.46
N TYR A 356 6.68 0.18 -3.23
CA TYR A 356 7.35 -1.03 -2.81
C TYR A 356 8.84 -0.77 -2.70
N LEU A 357 9.47 -1.32 -1.68
CA LEU A 357 10.93 -1.28 -1.53
C LEU A 357 11.50 -2.61 -1.99
N VAL A 358 12.43 -2.57 -2.95
CA VAL A 358 13.16 -3.75 -3.41
C VAL A 358 14.63 -3.60 -3.06
N LYS A 359 15.10 -4.46 -2.18
CA LYS A 359 16.45 -4.47 -1.66
C LYS A 359 17.24 -5.66 -2.18
N GLY A 360 18.41 -5.41 -2.74
CA GLY A 360 19.38 -6.43 -3.15
C GLY A 360 20.63 -6.36 -2.28
N GLU A 361 20.90 -7.44 -1.57
CA GLU A 361 22.10 -7.66 -0.75
C GLU A 361 23.02 -8.64 -1.49
N PHE A 362 24.32 -8.37 -1.60
CA PHE A 362 25.28 -9.24 -2.29
C PHE A 362 26.71 -9.07 -1.79
N GLN A 363 27.57 -10.03 -2.11
CA GLN A 363 29.01 -9.95 -1.86
C GLN A 363 29.79 -9.74 -3.14
N LEU A 364 30.76 -8.83 -3.11
CA LEU A 364 31.65 -8.55 -4.22
C LEU A 364 33.07 -8.32 -3.69
N LYS A 365 34.05 -9.06 -4.23
CA LYS A 365 35.45 -9.03 -3.76
C LYS A 365 35.61 -9.27 -2.23
N GLY A 366 34.71 -10.03 -1.63
CA GLY A 366 34.71 -10.33 -0.19
C GLY A 366 34.09 -9.25 0.70
N GLN A 367 33.58 -8.16 0.13
CA GLN A 367 32.82 -7.13 0.83
C GLN A 367 31.32 -7.35 0.61
N GLN A 368 30.51 -7.00 1.61
CA GLN A 368 29.05 -7.03 1.53
C GLN A 368 28.55 -5.66 1.05
N TYR A 369 27.57 -5.67 0.15
CA TYR A 369 26.89 -4.49 -0.37
C TYR A 369 25.38 -4.66 -0.24
N GLU A 370 24.68 -3.54 -0.15
CA GLU A 370 23.23 -3.45 -0.14
C GLU A 370 22.78 -2.25 -0.98
N CYS A 371 21.85 -2.47 -1.91
CA CYS A 371 21.15 -1.41 -2.62
C CYS A 371 19.65 -1.60 -2.46
N THR A 372 18.92 -0.51 -2.27
CA THR A 372 17.45 -0.52 -2.33
C THR A 372 16.98 0.39 -3.46
N ILE A 373 15.92 -0.03 -4.12
CA ILE A 373 15.21 0.76 -5.12
C ILE A 373 13.74 0.84 -4.76
N ARG A 374 13.16 2.02 -4.90
CA ARG A 374 11.71 2.21 -4.83
C ARG A 374 11.06 1.83 -6.16
N VAL A 375 10.05 0.96 -6.08
CA VAL A 375 9.18 0.65 -7.22
C VAL A 375 7.81 1.28 -6.98
N GLN A 376 7.49 2.26 -7.81
CA GLN A 376 6.23 3.00 -7.77
C GLN A 376 5.21 2.33 -8.70
N VAL A 377 4.22 1.64 -8.13
CA VAL A 377 3.14 1.02 -8.89
C VAL A 377 1.97 2.00 -8.95
N ARG A 378 1.70 2.55 -10.12
CA ARG A 378 0.80 3.70 -10.32
C ARG A 378 -0.33 3.33 -11.28
N ALA A 379 -1.54 3.20 -10.77
CA ALA A 379 -2.73 3.17 -11.63
C ALA A 379 -3.16 4.59 -12.00
N PRO A 380 -3.58 4.85 -13.25
CA PRO A 380 -4.11 6.16 -13.62
C PRO A 380 -5.48 6.42 -13.00
N GLY A 381 -5.86 7.69 -12.90
CA GLY A 381 -7.20 8.10 -12.45
C GLY A 381 -7.42 7.94 -10.94
N ILE A 382 -8.66 7.63 -10.54
CA ILE A 382 -8.98 7.31 -9.15
C ILE A 382 -9.03 5.80 -8.99
N ARG A 383 -8.33 5.27 -7.99
CA ARG A 383 -8.35 3.85 -7.66
C ARG A 383 -8.68 3.65 -6.20
N ALA A 384 -9.62 2.77 -5.91
CA ALA A 384 -9.89 2.29 -4.56
C ALA A 384 -9.47 0.83 -4.46
N GLU A 385 -8.72 0.48 -3.41
CA GLU A 385 -8.29 -0.89 -3.12
C GLU A 385 -8.74 -1.26 -1.72
N ALA A 386 -9.45 -2.37 -1.59
CA ALA A 386 -10.04 -2.86 -0.36
C ALA A 386 -9.47 -4.21 0.04
N CYS A 387 -8.99 -4.32 1.27
CA CYS A 387 -8.50 -5.56 1.85
C CYS A 387 -9.06 -5.72 3.27
N TRP A 388 -9.17 -6.95 3.75
CA TRP A 388 -9.80 -7.20 5.04
C TRP A 388 -9.31 -8.47 5.71
N SER A 389 -9.56 -8.55 7.01
CA SER A 389 -9.22 -9.70 7.84
C SER A 389 -10.37 -10.06 8.81
N PRO A 390 -10.70 -11.35 9.00
CA PRO A 390 -10.11 -12.49 8.29
C PRO A 390 -10.71 -12.67 6.88
N MET A 391 -9.91 -13.24 5.98
CA MET A 391 -10.36 -13.85 4.72
C MET A 391 -10.88 -15.29 4.99
N PRO A 392 -11.83 -15.84 4.21
CA PRO A 392 -12.31 -15.41 2.89
C PRO A 392 -13.70 -14.76 2.92
N ASN A 393 -14.02 -13.96 3.94
CA ASN A 393 -15.30 -13.24 4.00
C ASN A 393 -15.52 -12.43 2.71
N ASP A 394 -16.77 -12.31 2.26
CA ASP A 394 -17.13 -11.56 1.05
C ASP A 394 -17.50 -10.12 1.44
N VAL A 395 -16.64 -9.19 1.07
CA VAL A 395 -16.81 -7.75 1.31
C VAL A 395 -16.72 -7.08 -0.04
N ASP A 396 -17.83 -6.51 -0.51
CA ASP A 396 -17.92 -5.86 -1.81
C ASP A 396 -17.43 -4.41 -1.72
N LEU A 397 -16.60 -4.00 -2.67
CA LEU A 397 -16.20 -2.62 -2.88
C LEU A 397 -17.23 -1.91 -3.76
N HIS A 398 -17.76 -0.81 -3.24
CA HIS A 398 -18.66 0.08 -3.93
C HIS A 398 -17.96 1.37 -4.32
N PHE A 399 -18.22 1.83 -5.54
CA PHE A 399 -17.73 3.09 -6.05
C PHE A 399 -18.88 3.76 -6.79
N ALA A 400 -19.44 4.83 -6.24
CA ALA A 400 -20.60 5.50 -6.80
C ALA A 400 -20.29 6.89 -7.33
N ARG A 401 -20.96 7.32 -8.40
CA ARG A 401 -20.86 8.67 -8.96
C ARG A 401 -21.92 9.59 -8.34
N LEU A 402 -21.50 10.74 -7.82
CA LEU A 402 -22.37 11.68 -7.09
C LEU A 402 -22.89 12.85 -7.94
N GLN A 403 -22.85 12.66 -9.26
CA GLN A 403 -23.41 13.56 -10.25
C GLN A 403 -23.67 12.79 -11.53
N ASN A 404 -24.92 12.40 -11.76
CA ASN A 404 -25.34 11.83 -13.03
C ASN A 404 -26.24 12.84 -13.75
N PRO A 405 -25.83 13.37 -14.91
CA PRO A 405 -26.63 14.37 -15.62
C PRO A 405 -27.88 13.80 -16.29
N THR A 406 -28.20 12.49 -16.23
CA THR A 406 -29.08 11.90 -17.25
C THR A 406 -30.14 10.83 -16.94
N ALA A 407 -30.35 10.23 -15.76
CA ALA A 407 -31.31 9.08 -15.76
C ALA A 407 -32.05 8.60 -14.49
N CYS A 408 -31.82 9.12 -13.27
CA CYS A 408 -32.30 8.43 -12.06
C CYS A 408 -33.38 9.18 -11.25
N ASP A 409 -33.94 10.24 -11.83
CA ASP A 409 -34.81 11.23 -11.16
C ASP A 409 -36.09 10.64 -10.54
N LYS A 410 -36.49 9.42 -10.94
CA LYS A 410 -37.74 8.76 -10.50
C LYS A 410 -37.55 7.74 -9.39
N GLU A 411 -36.36 7.14 -9.26
CA GLU A 411 -36.08 6.06 -8.31
C GLU A 411 -35.12 6.49 -7.18
N GLY A 412 -34.50 7.67 -7.32
CA GLY A 412 -33.51 8.21 -6.38
C GLY A 412 -32.11 7.67 -6.62
N HIS A 413 -31.13 8.27 -5.95
CA HIS A 413 -29.70 7.94 -6.03
C HIS A 413 -29.23 7.16 -4.79
N GLY A 414 -28.46 6.09 -4.98
CA GLY A 414 -28.06 5.23 -3.86
C GLY A 414 -27.11 4.09 -4.20
N TRP A 415 -26.71 3.35 -3.17
CA TRP A 415 -25.99 2.09 -3.27
C TRP A 415 -26.87 1.00 -3.87
N PHE A 416 -26.28 0.07 -4.61
CA PHE A 416 -26.99 -1.01 -5.32
C PHE A 416 -28.02 -0.54 -6.38
N GLN A 417 -28.12 0.76 -6.65
CA GLN A 417 -29.10 1.32 -7.57
C GLN A 417 -28.59 1.26 -9.02
N SER A 418 -29.33 0.52 -9.85
CA SER A 418 -29.21 0.55 -11.30
C SER A 418 -30.45 1.20 -11.87
N CYS A 419 -30.31 2.34 -12.54
CA CYS A 419 -31.46 3.09 -13.05
C CYS A 419 -32.12 2.25 -14.15
N ARG A 420 -33.31 1.75 -13.86
CA ARG A 420 -33.95 0.65 -14.59
C ARG A 420 -34.31 0.95 -16.03
N SER A 421 -34.42 2.24 -16.40
CA SER A 421 -34.88 2.62 -17.73
C SER A 421 -33.80 2.56 -18.82
N ASP A 422 -32.51 2.51 -18.49
CA ASP A 422 -31.45 2.52 -19.51
C ASP A 422 -30.07 1.95 -19.10
N ASN A 423 -30.00 1.11 -18.05
CA ASN A 423 -28.73 0.51 -17.58
C ASN A 423 -27.65 1.53 -17.18
N ARG A 424 -28.04 2.72 -16.73
CA ARG A 424 -27.12 3.65 -16.07
C ARG A 424 -27.18 3.39 -14.57
N ALA A 425 -26.16 2.75 -14.01
CA ALA A 425 -26.02 2.63 -12.57
C ALA A 425 -25.29 3.85 -12.01
N ASP A 426 -25.66 4.32 -10.83
CA ASP A 426 -24.85 5.29 -10.10
C ASP A 426 -23.70 4.61 -9.36
N ASP A 427 -23.84 3.32 -9.07
CA ASP A 427 -22.94 2.53 -8.25
C ASP A 427 -22.24 1.43 -9.06
N CYS A 428 -20.94 1.30 -8.84
CA CYS A 428 -20.03 0.33 -9.42
C CYS A 428 -19.61 -0.67 -8.34
N PHE A 429 -19.99 -1.93 -8.51
CA PHE A 429 -19.69 -3.05 -7.58
C PHE A 429 -19.77 -4.38 -8.34
N TYR A 430 -19.63 -5.52 -7.66
CA TYR A 430 -19.74 -6.86 -8.25
C TYR A 430 -21.16 -7.22 -8.74
N ALA A 431 -21.59 -6.59 -9.84
CA ALA A 431 -22.79 -6.93 -10.58
C ALA A 431 -22.60 -6.65 -12.07
N SER A 432 -23.28 -7.40 -12.92
CA SER A 432 -23.31 -7.07 -14.36
C SER A 432 -24.15 -5.81 -14.64
N SER A 433 -25.16 -5.56 -13.82
CA SER A 433 -26.02 -4.38 -13.90
C SER A 433 -25.38 -3.08 -13.41
N SER A 434 -24.33 -3.16 -12.58
CA SER A 434 -23.53 -1.98 -12.16
C SER A 434 -22.65 -1.47 -13.30
N GLY A 435 -22.36 -2.36 -14.27
CA GLY A 435 -21.53 -2.03 -15.43
C GLY A 435 -20.03 -2.24 -15.23
N CYS A 436 -19.61 -2.73 -14.06
CA CYS A 436 -18.19 -2.79 -13.70
C CYS A 436 -17.55 -4.16 -13.95
N THR A 437 -18.36 -5.21 -14.05
CA THR A 437 -17.91 -6.57 -14.37
C THR A 437 -17.90 -6.88 -15.87
N GLY A 438 -18.42 -5.98 -16.72
CA GLY A 438 -18.39 -6.10 -18.18
C GLY A 438 -19.72 -5.82 -18.87
N PHE A 439 -19.79 -4.81 -19.74
CA PHE A 439 -20.93 -4.59 -20.63
C PHE A 439 -20.82 -5.38 -21.95
N GLY A 440 -21.92 -6.06 -22.29
CA GLY A 440 -22.17 -6.50 -23.67
C GLY A 440 -22.40 -5.28 -24.59
N ALA A 441 -21.34 -4.89 -25.31
CA ALA A 441 -21.34 -4.00 -26.49
C ALA A 441 -21.58 -2.48 -26.34
N ASN A 442 -21.92 -1.91 -25.17
CA ASN A 442 -22.04 -0.45 -24.99
C ASN A 442 -20.99 0.09 -23.99
N PRO A 443 -20.47 1.34 -24.13
CA PRO A 443 -19.50 1.89 -23.18
C PRO A 443 -20.14 1.96 -21.78
N SER A 444 -19.30 2.17 -20.76
CA SER A 444 -19.68 2.12 -19.35
C SER A 444 -20.94 2.92 -19.03
N ALA A 445 -21.66 2.50 -18.00
CA ALA A 445 -22.87 3.15 -17.47
C ALA A 445 -22.67 4.66 -17.23
N TRP A 446 -21.42 5.09 -17.00
CA TRP A 446 -21.08 6.46 -16.64
C TRP A 446 -20.61 7.32 -17.82
N GLY A 447 -20.51 6.73 -19.02
CA GLY A 447 -20.15 7.46 -20.24
C GLY A 447 -18.67 7.82 -20.36
N TYR A 448 -17.79 7.22 -19.56
CA TYR A 448 -16.35 7.32 -19.78
C TYR A 448 -15.89 6.35 -20.88
N ALA A 449 -14.82 6.72 -21.58
CA ALA A 449 -14.21 5.84 -22.55
C ALA A 449 -13.61 4.61 -21.84
N ARG A 450 -13.69 3.46 -22.50
CA ARG A 450 -13.03 2.23 -22.05
C ARG A 450 -11.53 2.43 -21.95
N SER A 451 -10.95 1.86 -20.90
CA SER A 451 -9.51 1.79 -20.71
C SER A 451 -8.87 0.83 -21.72
N PRO A 452 -7.57 0.95 -22.01
CA PRO A 452 -6.83 -0.08 -22.73
C PRO A 452 -6.88 -1.42 -21.99
N ASN A 453 -6.90 -2.55 -22.72
CA ASN A 453 -6.91 -3.89 -22.10
C ASN A 453 -5.77 -4.10 -21.11
N SER A 454 -4.59 -3.54 -21.39
CA SER A 454 -3.42 -3.61 -20.50
C SER A 454 -3.58 -2.90 -19.16
N ALA A 455 -4.62 -2.07 -18.98
CA ALA A 455 -4.87 -1.37 -17.72
C ALA A 455 -5.65 -2.23 -16.70
N CYS A 456 -6.30 -3.30 -17.16
CA CYS A 456 -7.10 -4.18 -16.29
C CYS A 456 -6.85 -5.67 -16.50
N GLN A 457 -6.16 -6.07 -17.55
CA GLN A 457 -5.82 -7.46 -17.83
C GLN A 457 -4.31 -7.64 -17.64
N GLY A 458 -3.93 -8.70 -16.94
CA GLY A 458 -2.54 -9.00 -16.68
C GLY A 458 -2.37 -9.96 -15.52
N TRP A 459 -1.14 -10.06 -15.04
CA TRP A 459 -0.80 -10.88 -13.88
C TRP A 459 -1.59 -10.43 -12.65
N GLY A 460 -2.22 -11.37 -11.94
CA GLY A 460 -2.95 -11.07 -10.70
C GLY A 460 -4.31 -10.37 -10.88
N SER A 461 -4.72 -10.02 -12.10
CA SER A 461 -6.08 -9.54 -12.39
C SER A 461 -7.09 -10.71 -12.40
N ARG A 462 -8.37 -10.42 -12.14
CA ARG A 462 -9.49 -11.35 -12.37
C ARG A 462 -10.30 -11.03 -13.60
N ARG A 463 -9.95 -9.94 -14.28
CA ARG A 463 -10.56 -9.59 -15.54
C ARG A 463 -10.23 -10.64 -16.59
N GLY A 464 -11.28 -11.25 -17.16
CA GLY A 464 -11.15 -12.10 -18.33
C GLY A 464 -10.84 -11.28 -19.59
N ALA A 465 -11.10 -11.87 -20.76
CA ALA A 465 -10.93 -11.20 -22.05
C ALA A 465 -11.99 -10.10 -22.35
N THR A 466 -12.80 -9.73 -21.36
CA THR A 466 -13.79 -8.66 -21.50
C THR A 466 -13.09 -7.30 -21.64
N PRO A 467 -13.65 -6.37 -22.44
CA PRO A 467 -13.08 -5.02 -22.57
C PRO A 467 -12.94 -4.33 -21.20
N CYS A 468 -11.91 -3.50 -21.05
CA CYS A 468 -11.79 -2.69 -19.83
C CYS A 468 -12.80 -1.54 -19.81
N ASP A 469 -14.03 -1.80 -19.34
CA ASP A 469 -15.01 -0.76 -18.99
C ASP A 469 -14.44 0.24 -17.97
N ASN A 470 -15.07 1.40 -17.83
CA ASN A 470 -14.57 2.50 -17.01
C ASN A 470 -15.73 3.28 -16.36
N PRO A 471 -16.02 3.13 -15.07
CA PRO A 471 -15.19 2.46 -14.06
C PRO A 471 -15.11 0.95 -14.27
N ARG A 472 -14.14 0.31 -13.61
CA ARG A 472 -13.88 -1.13 -13.69
C ARG A 472 -13.58 -1.75 -12.35
N LEU A 473 -14.14 -2.93 -12.14
CA LEU A 473 -13.74 -3.87 -11.10
C LEU A 473 -12.70 -4.83 -11.69
N ASP A 474 -11.42 -4.63 -11.35
CA ASP A 474 -10.31 -5.38 -11.98
C ASP A 474 -10.02 -6.69 -11.25
N ARG A 475 -10.29 -6.71 -9.96
CA ARG A 475 -10.23 -7.90 -9.12
C ARG A 475 -11.29 -7.82 -8.04
N ASP A 476 -11.93 -8.95 -7.84
CA ASP A 476 -12.94 -9.22 -6.84
C ASP A 476 -12.66 -10.59 -6.21
N ASN A 477 -13.10 -10.77 -4.97
CA ASN A 477 -12.74 -11.85 -4.09
C ASN A 477 -13.94 -12.59 -3.45
N ILE A 478 -15.07 -12.70 -4.15
CA ILE A 478 -16.27 -13.48 -3.76
C ILE A 478 -15.94 -14.79 -3.01
N THR A 479 -15.01 -15.58 -3.58
CA THR A 479 -14.56 -16.83 -2.98
C THR A 479 -13.07 -16.99 -3.16
N CYS A 480 -12.38 -17.32 -2.07
CA CYS A 480 -10.94 -17.53 -2.09
C CYS A 480 -10.48 -18.53 -1.04
N PHE A 481 -9.21 -18.89 -1.15
CA PHE A 481 -8.55 -19.87 -0.31
C PHE A 481 -7.36 -19.21 0.41
N PRO A 482 -7.46 -18.95 1.73
CA PRO A 482 -6.42 -18.26 2.49
C PRO A 482 -5.06 -18.97 2.52
N GLN A 483 -5.00 -20.24 2.12
CA GLN A 483 -3.77 -21.02 2.00
C GLN A 483 -3.04 -20.86 0.65
N LEU A 484 -3.67 -20.24 -0.34
CA LEU A 484 -3.01 -20.00 -1.63
C LEU A 484 -2.12 -18.77 -1.55
N ASN A 485 -0.85 -18.94 -1.86
CA ASN A 485 0.19 -17.89 -1.78
C ASN A 485 0.64 -17.35 -3.14
N ASN A 486 0.00 -17.77 -4.24
CA ASN A 486 0.29 -17.29 -5.59
C ASN A 486 -0.86 -16.38 -6.07
N PRO A 487 -0.64 -15.06 -6.15
CA PRO A 487 -1.68 -14.09 -6.52
C PRO A 487 -2.30 -14.28 -7.90
N ASN A 488 -1.62 -15.03 -8.78
CA ASN A 488 -2.08 -15.33 -10.14
C ASN A 488 -3.06 -16.51 -10.21
N LEU A 489 -3.23 -17.29 -9.12
CA LEU A 489 -4.21 -18.40 -9.09
C LEU A 489 -5.64 -17.85 -8.90
N PRO A 490 -6.67 -18.36 -9.60
CA PRO A 490 -8.05 -17.83 -9.56
C PRO A 490 -8.67 -17.64 -8.17
N ASN A 491 -8.33 -18.50 -7.20
CA ASN A 491 -8.93 -18.48 -5.87
C ASN A 491 -7.99 -17.86 -4.80
N PHE A 492 -6.95 -17.12 -5.19
CA PHE A 492 -6.12 -16.40 -4.23
C PHE A 492 -6.90 -15.25 -3.58
N CYS A 493 -6.83 -15.18 -2.25
CA CYS A 493 -7.40 -14.10 -1.44
C CYS A 493 -6.61 -12.79 -1.62
N GLY A 494 -7.03 -11.97 -2.58
CA GLY A 494 -6.41 -10.67 -2.84
C GLY A 494 -7.38 -9.54 -2.53
N ALA A 495 -6.85 -8.32 -2.50
CA ALA A 495 -7.68 -7.12 -2.35
C ALA A 495 -8.64 -6.98 -3.55
N GLU A 496 -9.86 -6.55 -3.26
CA GLU A 496 -10.78 -6.04 -4.27
C GLU A 496 -10.33 -4.64 -4.70
N ASN A 497 -10.58 -4.25 -5.94
CA ASN A 497 -10.30 -2.88 -6.37
C ASN A 497 -11.14 -2.43 -7.55
N ILE A 498 -11.48 -1.14 -7.50
CA ILE A 498 -12.17 -0.44 -8.57
C ILE A 498 -11.31 0.71 -9.06
N ASN A 499 -11.23 0.88 -10.37
CA ASN A 499 -10.51 1.97 -11.02
C ASN A 499 -11.44 2.80 -11.91
N LEU A 500 -11.28 4.12 -11.86
CA LEU A 500 -11.90 5.09 -12.74
C LEU A 500 -10.81 5.87 -13.47
N ASP A 501 -10.65 5.65 -14.76
CA ASP A 501 -9.68 6.39 -15.57
C ASP A 501 -10.27 7.68 -16.12
N ASN A 502 -9.44 8.72 -16.21
CA ASN A 502 -9.78 10.00 -16.84
C ASN A 502 -11.12 10.57 -16.32
N PRO A 503 -11.33 10.69 -14.98
CA PRO A 503 -12.46 11.45 -14.47
C PRO A 503 -12.41 12.89 -15.00
N LYS A 504 -13.54 13.61 -14.99
CA LYS A 504 -13.55 15.04 -15.35
C LYS A 504 -13.33 15.89 -14.10
N ASP A 505 -12.86 17.12 -14.34
CA ASP A 505 -12.64 18.09 -13.28
C ASP A 505 -13.92 18.35 -12.46
N GLY A 506 -13.79 18.35 -11.14
CA GLY A 506 -14.88 18.61 -10.20
C GLY A 506 -15.90 17.48 -10.05
N GLU A 507 -15.73 16.35 -10.74
CA GLU A 507 -16.60 15.18 -10.53
C GLU A 507 -16.30 14.51 -9.18
N ARG A 508 -17.36 14.19 -8.45
CA ARG A 508 -17.34 13.58 -7.12
C ARG A 508 -17.81 12.12 -7.14
N PHE A 509 -17.23 11.31 -6.27
CA PHE A 509 -17.51 9.88 -6.18
C PHE A 509 -17.54 9.46 -4.72
N ALA A 510 -18.46 8.57 -4.34
CA ALA A 510 -18.47 7.95 -3.02
C ALA A 510 -17.82 6.57 -3.10
N ILE A 511 -17.06 6.20 -2.08
CA ILE A 511 -16.49 4.87 -1.92
C ILE A 511 -17.05 4.26 -0.63
N GLY A 512 -17.48 3.00 -0.70
CA GLY A 512 -18.03 2.28 0.43
C GLY A 512 -17.67 0.81 0.38
N LEU A 513 -17.76 0.13 1.53
CA LEU A 513 -17.60 -1.31 1.64
C LEU A 513 -18.86 -1.95 2.20
N HIS A 514 -19.29 -3.04 1.59
CA HIS A 514 -20.47 -3.77 2.02
C HIS A 514 -20.09 -5.17 2.51
N ALA A 515 -20.51 -5.51 3.72
CA ALA A 515 -20.43 -6.88 4.21
C ALA A 515 -21.51 -7.75 3.53
N TYR A 516 -21.16 -8.31 2.37
CA TYR A 516 -22.09 -9.09 1.56
C TYR A 516 -22.39 -10.45 2.18
N ASP A 517 -21.38 -11.31 2.33
CA ASP A 517 -21.48 -12.63 2.95
C ASP A 517 -20.29 -12.86 3.90
N ILE A 518 -20.49 -12.50 5.17
CA ILE A 518 -19.46 -12.58 6.20
C ILE A 518 -19.86 -13.54 7.32
N THR A 519 -18.85 -14.19 7.89
CA THR A 519 -18.97 -15.02 9.08
C THR A 519 -18.15 -14.41 10.23
N GLY A 520 -18.82 -14.10 11.33
CA GLY A 520 -18.21 -13.43 12.47
C GLY A 520 -17.93 -11.95 12.18
N SER A 521 -16.83 -11.44 12.74
CA SER A 521 -16.42 -10.05 12.57
C SER A 521 -15.30 -9.95 11.52
N VAL A 522 -15.47 -9.03 10.59
CA VAL A 522 -14.45 -8.68 9.59
C VAL A 522 -14.02 -7.23 9.80
N ARG A 523 -12.73 -6.98 9.57
CA ARG A 523 -12.08 -5.68 9.73
C ARG A 523 -11.49 -5.27 8.39
N PRO A 524 -12.12 -4.35 7.66
CA PRO A 524 -11.64 -3.93 6.36
C PRO A 524 -10.74 -2.70 6.44
N HIS A 525 -10.00 -2.49 5.37
CA HIS A 525 -9.09 -1.38 5.12
C HIS A 525 -9.23 -0.95 3.67
N VAL A 526 -9.16 0.35 3.41
CA VAL A 526 -9.23 0.94 2.08
C VAL A 526 -8.08 1.88 1.84
N ASN A 527 -7.38 1.69 0.72
CA ASN A 527 -6.48 2.68 0.16
C ASN A 527 -7.15 3.38 -1.02
N ILE A 528 -7.05 4.71 -1.10
CA ILE A 528 -7.48 5.49 -2.25
C ILE A 528 -6.26 6.15 -2.87
N TYR A 529 -6.14 5.98 -4.19
CA TYR A 529 -5.08 6.55 -5.00
C TYR A 529 -5.65 7.53 -6.00
N CYS A 530 -4.95 8.66 -6.17
CA CYS A 530 -5.28 9.71 -7.11
C CYS A 530 -4.10 9.95 -8.02
N ASN A 531 -4.30 9.63 -9.30
CA ASN A 531 -3.27 9.52 -10.31
C ASN A 531 -2.08 8.63 -9.88
N GLY A 532 -2.41 7.55 -9.17
CA GLY A 532 -1.45 6.55 -8.67
C GLY A 532 -0.77 6.91 -7.34
N GLU A 533 -0.83 8.16 -6.88
CA GLU A 533 -0.35 8.52 -5.54
C GLU A 533 -1.41 8.19 -4.49
N ARG A 534 -1.00 7.60 -3.37
CA ARG A 534 -1.93 7.30 -2.27
C ARG A 534 -2.30 8.59 -1.55
N ARG A 535 -3.61 8.81 -1.38
CA ARG A 535 -4.18 9.99 -0.70
C ARG A 535 -5.02 9.63 0.53
N LEU A 536 -5.42 8.36 0.67
CA LEU A 536 -6.09 7.83 1.86
C LEU A 536 -5.59 6.41 2.15
N SER A 537 -5.39 6.09 3.43
CA SER A 537 -5.20 4.75 3.99
C SER A 537 -6.03 4.64 5.26
N ALA A 538 -7.27 4.17 5.13
CA ALA A 538 -8.26 4.19 6.20
C ALA A 538 -8.71 2.78 6.59
N GLY A 539 -9.06 2.61 7.86
CA GLY A 539 -9.62 1.39 8.40
C GLY A 539 -8.61 0.55 9.17
N TYR A 540 -8.80 -0.76 9.15
CA TYR A 540 -8.03 -1.71 9.96
C TYR A 540 -6.56 -1.75 9.58
N ASP A 541 -5.67 -1.40 10.52
CA ASP A 541 -4.23 -1.52 10.33
C ASP A 541 -3.60 -2.27 11.53
N PRO A 542 -3.11 -3.51 11.32
CA PRO A 542 -2.49 -4.29 12.39
C PRO A 542 -1.17 -3.69 12.89
N ASN A 543 -0.52 -2.82 12.12
CA ASN A 543 0.79 -2.27 12.47
C ASN A 543 0.69 -1.08 13.42
N SER A 544 -0.33 -0.24 13.26
CA SER A 544 -0.64 0.86 14.18
C SER A 544 -1.53 0.45 15.36
N GLY A 545 -2.11 -0.75 15.30
CA GLY A 545 -3.08 -1.22 16.30
C GLY A 545 -4.50 -0.69 16.08
N GLN A 546 -4.77 -0.04 14.95
CA GLN A 546 -6.09 0.41 14.54
C GLN A 546 -6.99 -0.81 14.26
N LEU A 547 -8.02 -1.01 15.09
CA LEU A 547 -8.90 -2.19 15.03
C LEU A 547 -10.23 -1.97 14.28
N PHE A 548 -10.52 -0.75 13.85
CA PHE A 548 -11.80 -0.35 13.27
C PHE A 548 -11.65 0.06 11.80
N PRO A 549 -12.69 -0.10 10.95
CA PRO A 549 -14.04 -0.56 11.32
C PRO A 549 -14.13 -2.05 11.62
N VAL A 550 -15.22 -2.42 12.29
CA VAL A 550 -15.62 -3.81 12.50
C VAL A 550 -17.02 -4.01 11.92
N MET A 551 -17.11 -4.83 10.88
CA MET A 551 -18.37 -5.28 10.31
C MET A 551 -18.72 -6.65 10.87
N THR A 552 -19.93 -6.83 11.38
CA THR A 552 -20.37 -8.04 12.10
C THR A 552 -21.62 -8.68 11.53
N GLN A 553 -22.27 -8.01 10.57
CA GLN A 553 -23.47 -8.51 9.93
C GLN A 553 -23.28 -8.60 8.41
N GLY A 554 -23.42 -9.81 7.86
CA GLY A 554 -23.61 -10.01 6.41
C GLY A 554 -25.08 -9.88 6.04
N GLY A 555 -25.41 -9.62 4.77
CA GLY A 555 -26.81 -9.53 4.38
C GLY A 555 -27.16 -9.52 2.90
N ALA A 556 -26.23 -9.90 2.02
CA ALA A 556 -26.38 -9.81 0.57
C ALA A 556 -26.95 -8.43 0.15
N THR A 557 -27.64 -8.32 -0.98
CA THR A 557 -28.18 -7.04 -1.47
C THR A 557 -29.36 -6.45 -0.66
N ALA A 558 -29.75 -7.06 0.46
CA ALA A 558 -30.92 -6.68 1.26
C ALA A 558 -30.60 -6.32 2.71
N GLY A 559 -29.32 -6.28 3.08
CA GLY A 559 -28.88 -5.99 4.44
C GLY A 559 -27.36 -6.03 4.54
N GLY A 560 -26.85 -6.27 5.74
CA GLY A 560 -25.41 -6.27 6.01
C GLY A 560 -24.93 -4.93 6.55
N ASP A 561 -23.75 -4.97 7.15
CA ASP A 561 -23.03 -3.77 7.53
C ASP A 561 -22.48 -3.08 6.28
N PHE A 562 -22.50 -1.77 6.29
CA PHE A 562 -21.95 -0.94 5.23
C PHE A 562 -21.07 0.12 5.87
N TRP A 563 -19.84 0.25 5.37
CA TRP A 563 -18.94 1.31 5.77
C TRP A 563 -18.83 2.31 4.64
N GLU A 564 -19.35 3.51 4.85
CA GLU A 564 -19.13 4.66 3.99
C GLU A 564 -17.72 5.20 4.26
N VAL A 565 -16.83 5.12 3.27
CA VAL A 565 -15.40 5.42 3.47
C VAL A 565 -15.14 6.90 3.26
N ALA A 566 -15.41 7.40 2.04
CA ALA A 566 -15.07 8.75 1.65
C ALA A 566 -15.84 9.23 0.42
N ILE A 567 -15.88 10.57 0.25
CA ILE A 567 -16.15 11.23 -1.02
C ILE A 567 -14.83 11.68 -1.64
N VAL A 568 -14.62 11.39 -2.92
CA VAL A 568 -13.46 11.80 -3.70
C VAL A 568 -13.88 12.77 -4.79
N GLN A 569 -13.25 13.94 -4.87
CA GLN A 569 -13.42 14.89 -5.96
C GLN A 569 -12.19 14.89 -6.86
N ALA A 570 -12.36 14.65 -8.16
CA ALA A 570 -11.25 14.67 -9.13
C ALA A 570 -10.83 16.11 -9.47
N HIS A 571 -9.53 16.34 -9.59
CA HIS A 571 -8.93 17.57 -10.13
C HIS A 571 -8.18 17.27 -11.41
N VAL A 572 -8.53 17.98 -12.48
CA VAL A 572 -8.02 17.74 -13.83
C VAL A 572 -7.53 19.04 -14.42
N ASP A 573 -6.35 19.02 -15.01
CA ASP A 573 -5.77 20.20 -15.64
C ASP A 573 -6.48 20.60 -16.95
N GLY A 574 -6.07 21.74 -17.52
CA GLY A 574 -6.62 22.22 -18.79
C GLY A 574 -6.34 21.32 -20.00
N SER A 575 -5.47 20.31 -19.88
CA SER A 575 -5.20 19.30 -20.91
C SER A 575 -6.11 18.07 -20.80
N GLY A 576 -6.88 17.96 -19.72
CA GLY A 576 -7.71 16.79 -19.43
C GLY A 576 -6.98 15.67 -18.69
N GLN A 577 -5.79 15.93 -18.13
CA GLN A 577 -5.08 14.97 -17.29
C GLN A 577 -5.42 15.18 -15.83
N MET A 578 -5.73 14.10 -15.12
CA MET A 578 -5.94 14.14 -13.68
C MET A 578 -4.61 14.47 -13.00
N THR A 579 -4.59 15.56 -12.22
CA THR A 579 -3.41 15.98 -11.48
C THR A 579 -3.49 15.54 -10.02
N ASP A 580 -4.69 15.53 -9.45
CA ASP A 580 -4.91 15.17 -8.05
C ASP A 580 -6.39 14.85 -7.76
N CYS A 581 -6.72 14.61 -6.49
CA CYS A 581 -8.07 14.61 -5.97
C CYS A 581 -8.13 15.25 -4.57
N THR A 582 -9.33 15.64 -4.13
CA THR A 582 -9.63 15.88 -2.72
C THR A 582 -10.42 14.70 -2.18
N ILE A 583 -10.13 14.29 -0.95
CA ILE A 583 -10.82 13.19 -0.26
C ILE A 583 -11.40 13.73 1.03
N ASP A 584 -12.71 13.57 1.21
CA ASP A 584 -13.42 13.86 2.44
C ASP A 584 -13.88 12.54 3.07
N THR A 585 -13.32 12.15 4.21
CA THR A 585 -13.71 10.91 4.90
C THR A 585 -15.11 11.03 5.50
N VAL A 586 -15.91 9.97 5.44
CA VAL A 586 -17.26 9.96 6.04
C VAL A 586 -17.17 9.64 7.52
N ASN A 587 -17.54 10.63 8.34
CA ASN A 587 -17.52 10.52 9.79
C ASN A 587 -18.86 10.03 10.33
N SER A 588 -18.82 9.28 11.43
CA SER A 588 -20.01 8.89 12.19
C SER A 588 -20.48 10.04 13.06
N GLN A 589 -21.75 10.42 12.91
CA GLN A 589 -22.37 11.45 13.75
C GLN A 589 -22.77 10.87 15.11
N THR A 590 -23.14 9.60 15.13
CA THR A 590 -23.47 8.84 16.35
C THR A 590 -22.61 7.56 16.46
N PRO A 591 -21.33 7.68 16.86
CA PRO A 591 -20.38 6.58 16.80
C PRO A 591 -20.82 5.36 17.61
N LYS A 592 -20.83 4.20 16.95
CA LYS A 592 -21.09 2.88 17.55
C LYS A 592 -19.75 2.31 18.06
N PRO A 593 -19.49 2.23 19.38
CA PRO A 593 -18.17 1.85 19.90
C PRO A 593 -17.69 0.46 19.45
N THR A 594 -18.60 -0.44 19.07
CA THR A 594 -18.29 -1.81 18.65
C THR A 594 -18.05 -1.96 17.14
N LYS A 595 -18.35 -0.93 16.33
CA LYS A 595 -18.23 -0.97 14.86
C LYS A 595 -17.37 0.14 14.32
N ASP A 596 -17.61 1.35 14.80
CA ASP A 596 -16.95 2.58 14.39
C ASP A 596 -15.69 2.83 15.21
N GLY A 597 -15.75 2.48 16.50
CA GLY A 597 -14.71 2.74 17.50
C GLY A 597 -14.55 4.21 17.89
N SER A 598 -14.86 5.13 16.97
CA SER A 598 -14.75 6.59 17.10
C SER A 598 -15.74 7.30 16.17
N THR A 599 -15.79 8.64 16.22
CA THR A 599 -16.54 9.45 15.25
C THR A 599 -15.93 9.45 13.85
N ALA A 600 -14.73 8.92 13.65
CA ALA A 600 -14.01 9.07 12.38
C ALA A 600 -14.34 8.02 11.32
N ILE A 601 -15.23 7.08 11.65
CA ILE A 601 -15.59 5.93 10.81
C ILE A 601 -17.09 5.72 10.95
N CYS A 602 -17.84 5.74 9.84
CA CYS A 602 -19.26 5.43 9.85
C CYS A 602 -19.53 3.99 9.41
N VAL A 603 -19.96 3.10 10.32
CA VAL A 603 -20.48 1.78 9.94
C VAL A 603 -21.97 1.69 10.23
N ASP A 604 -22.74 1.61 9.15
CA ASP A 604 -24.17 1.42 9.20
C ASP A 604 -24.57 -0.06 9.18
N THR A 605 -25.60 -0.40 9.95
CA THR A 605 -26.18 -1.74 9.95
C THR A 605 -27.38 -1.72 9.03
N ASN A 606 -27.15 -1.47 7.74
CA ASN A 606 -28.14 -1.16 6.72
C ASN A 606 -28.92 0.17 6.95
N PRO A 607 -29.59 0.73 5.92
CA PRO A 607 -30.27 2.02 6.00
C PRO A 607 -31.48 2.07 6.95
N LYS A 608 -31.89 0.93 7.51
CA LYS A 608 -32.96 0.80 8.49
C LYS A 608 -32.46 0.32 9.86
N ASN A 609 -31.16 0.46 10.14
CA ASN A 609 -30.57 0.15 11.45
C ASN A 609 -30.92 -1.28 11.93
N GLY A 610 -30.73 -2.26 11.06
CA GLY A 610 -30.88 -3.69 11.36
C GLY A 610 -32.25 -4.28 11.02
N ALA A 611 -33.24 -3.46 10.65
CA ALA A 611 -34.47 -3.97 10.06
C ALA A 611 -34.25 -4.38 8.59
N PRO A 612 -35.05 -5.29 8.01
CA PRO A 612 -34.91 -5.67 6.60
C PRO A 612 -34.99 -4.45 5.67
N ALA A 613 -33.93 -4.23 4.90
CA ALA A 613 -33.86 -3.19 3.89
C ALA A 613 -34.23 -3.77 2.52
N SER A 614 -34.98 -3.00 1.75
CA SER A 614 -35.18 -3.19 0.32
C SER A 614 -34.11 -2.40 -0.43
N SER A 615 -33.90 -2.70 -1.72
CA SER A 615 -32.95 -1.95 -2.55
C SER A 615 -33.24 -0.43 -2.58
N THR A 616 -34.51 -0.01 -2.44
CA THR A 616 -34.90 1.41 -2.39
C THR A 616 -34.60 2.10 -1.07
N ASP A 617 -34.20 1.36 -0.03
CA ASP A 617 -33.79 1.97 1.24
C ASP A 617 -32.32 2.41 1.20
N TRP A 618 -31.52 1.92 0.26
CA TRP A 618 -30.09 2.20 0.10
C TRP A 618 -29.80 3.54 -0.60
N LEU A 619 -30.71 4.52 -0.48
CA LEU A 619 -30.50 5.85 -1.05
C LEU A 619 -29.41 6.58 -0.28
N PHE A 620 -28.57 7.35 -0.98
CA PHE A 620 -27.55 8.18 -0.33
C PHE A 620 -28.19 9.16 0.65
N ARG A 621 -29.36 9.69 0.28
CA ARG A 621 -30.19 10.54 1.13
C ARG A 621 -31.63 10.06 1.14
N PRO A 622 -32.39 10.27 2.24
CA PRO A 622 -33.79 9.88 2.30
C PRO A 622 -34.70 10.51 1.24
N ASP A 623 -34.33 11.67 0.70
CA ASP A 623 -35.07 12.34 -0.38
C ASP A 623 -34.66 11.88 -1.79
N GLY A 624 -33.73 10.92 -1.87
CA GLY A 624 -33.20 10.38 -3.12
C GLY A 624 -32.21 11.29 -3.84
N SER A 625 -31.81 12.43 -3.26
CA SER A 625 -30.83 13.34 -3.85
C SER A 625 -29.38 12.91 -3.54
N TYR A 626 -28.42 13.49 -4.27
CA TYR A 626 -27.00 13.26 -4.00
C TYR A 626 -26.55 13.95 -2.69
N PRO A 627 -25.59 13.37 -1.96
CA PRO A 627 -24.95 14.02 -0.83
C PRO A 627 -24.22 15.29 -1.30
N ALA A 628 -24.32 16.35 -0.49
CA ALA A 628 -23.59 17.59 -0.73
C ALA A 628 -22.19 17.49 -0.11
N THR A 629 -22.08 16.85 1.07
CA THR A 629 -20.84 16.64 1.83
C THR A 629 -20.70 15.16 2.22
N ALA A 630 -19.51 14.77 2.71
CA ALA A 630 -19.28 13.40 3.22
C ALA A 630 -20.20 13.04 4.38
N ASP A 631 -20.47 13.99 5.29
CA ASP A 631 -21.36 13.79 6.44
C ASP A 631 -22.81 13.47 6.06
N ASP A 632 -23.25 13.81 4.83
CA ASP A 632 -24.58 13.45 4.34
C ASP A 632 -24.73 11.95 4.01
N LEU A 633 -23.63 11.19 3.92
CA LEU A 633 -23.63 9.76 3.58
C LEU A 633 -23.88 8.84 4.78
N CYS A 634 -23.48 9.25 5.98
CA CYS A 634 -23.68 8.44 7.18
C CYS A 634 -25.14 8.49 7.63
N TRP A 635 -25.82 7.35 7.81
CA TRP A 635 -27.25 7.32 8.12
C TRP A 635 -27.59 7.51 9.60
N HIS A 636 -26.60 7.53 10.50
CA HIS A 636 -26.82 7.55 11.96
C HIS A 636 -25.98 8.57 12.73
#